data_AF-A0A7Z7IJN7-F1
#
_entry.id   AF-A0A7Z7IJN7-F1
#
_cell.length_a   1.000
_cell.length_b   1.000
_cell.length_c   1.000
_cell.angle_alpha   90.00
_cell.angle_beta   90.00
_cell.angle_gamma   90.00
#
_symmetry.space_group_name_H-M   'P 1'
#
loop_
_entity.id
_entity.type
_entity.pdbx_description
1 polymer ?
#
loop_
_entity_poly.entity_id
_entity_poly.type
_entity_poly.pdbx_seq_one_letter_code
_entity_poly.pdbx_strand_id
1 'polypeptide(L)'
;MSLAIVKEIAPADDPALVVVSDAAGRMRVLVDWVRSDSRRAVAVEEAVAKQNGVRAVHAYPRTGSVVVWYSPKRCDRSQVLEAISGAAHIAAELIPARAPHSSEIRNTDVLRMVIGGAALALLGVRRYVFARPPLLGPSGRMVATGVTIFTGYPFLRGALRSLRSGKAGTDALVSAATVASLILRENVVALTVLWLLNIGEYLQDLTLRRTRRAISDLLRGNQDTAWVRLTEGPDAGTEVQVPIDTVQIGDEVVVHDHVAIPVDGEVVEGEAVVNQSAITGENLPVSVTVGTHVHAGSVVVRGRLVVRAQAVGNQTTIGRIITRVEEAQHDRAPIQTVGENFSRRFVPTSFIVSAITLLITGDVRRAMTMLLIACPCAVGLSTPTAISAAIGNGARRGILIKGGSHLEQAGRVDAIVFDKTGTLTVGRPVVTNIVAMHKDWEPEQVLAYAASSEIRSRHPLAEAVIRSTEERHISIPPHEECEVLVGLGMRTWADGRTLLLGSPSLLRSEKVKVSKKAQDWVDKLRGQAETPLLLAVDGTLVGLISLRDEVRPEAAEVLKELRANGIRRIVMLTGDHPDIAKVVAEELEIDEWRAEVMPEDKLEVVRELQDDGYIVGMVGDGINDAPALAAADIGIAMGLAGTDVAVETADVALANDDLHRLLDVRDLGSRAVDVIRENYGMSIAVNAAGLLIGAGGALSPVLAAILHNASSVAVVANSSRLIRYRLD
;
A
#
# COMPACT_ATOMS: atom_id res chain seq x y z
N MET A 1 25.02 19.45 15.86
CA MET A 1 25.71 20.66 15.36
C MET A 1 24.65 21.67 14.97
N SER A 2 24.64 22.81 15.64
CA SER A 2 23.57 23.82 15.60
C SER A 2 23.42 24.43 14.20
N LEU A 3 22.27 24.23 13.54
CA LEU A 3 21.92 24.98 12.34
C LEU A 3 21.40 26.35 12.78
N ALA A 4 22.26 27.35 12.61
CA ALA A 4 21.97 28.75 12.88
C ALA A 4 20.78 29.21 12.02
N ILE A 5 19.71 29.59 12.70
CA ILE A 5 18.59 30.34 12.17
C ILE A 5 19.13 31.71 11.72
N VAL A 6 19.16 31.94 10.41
CA VAL A 6 19.26 33.30 9.86
C VAL A 6 17.89 33.95 10.04
N LYS A 7 17.87 35.01 10.83
CA LYS A 7 16.70 35.83 11.14
C LYS A 7 16.66 37.03 10.18
N GLU A 8 15.45 37.48 9.89
CA GLU A 8 15.03 38.73 9.22
C GLU A 8 14.88 38.74 7.69
N ILE A 9 13.67 38.41 7.21
CA ILE A 9 12.96 39.19 6.18
C ILE A 9 11.47 39.29 6.61
N ALA A 10 10.92 40.51 6.57
CA ALA A 10 9.53 40.85 6.90
C ALA A 10 8.50 40.29 5.88
N PRO A 11 7.19 40.23 6.21
CA PRO A 11 6.21 39.39 5.50
C PRO A 11 5.47 40.09 4.34
N ALA A 12 4.94 39.24 3.44
CA ALA A 12 3.66 39.39 2.70
C ALA A 12 3.62 39.79 1.21
N ASP A 13 4.72 40.17 0.53
CA ASP A 13 4.69 40.43 -0.92
C ASP A 13 5.83 39.71 -1.65
N ASP A 14 5.69 38.40 -1.87
CA ASP A 14 6.38 37.75 -2.98
C ASP A 14 5.62 38.13 -4.27
N PRO A 15 6.18 38.94 -5.18
CA PRO A 15 5.48 39.40 -6.39
C PRO A 15 5.09 38.23 -7.32
N ALA A 16 5.57 37.01 -7.06
CA ALA A 16 5.20 35.80 -7.77
C ALA A 16 3.93 35.09 -7.23
N LEU A 17 3.38 35.51 -6.08
CA LEU A 17 2.19 34.93 -5.45
C LEU A 17 1.04 35.94 -5.40
N VAL A 18 0.04 35.76 -6.27
CA VAL A 18 -1.15 36.63 -6.28
C VAL A 18 -2.34 35.90 -5.68
N VAL A 19 -2.84 36.34 -4.52
CA VAL A 19 -4.07 35.78 -3.94
C VAL A 19 -5.28 36.25 -4.75
N VAL A 20 -5.89 35.33 -5.48
CA VAL A 20 -7.02 35.57 -6.40
C VAL A 20 -8.36 35.56 -5.65
N SER A 21 -8.50 34.71 -4.64
CA SER A 21 -9.70 34.64 -3.81
C SER A 21 -9.37 34.06 -2.44
N ASP A 22 -9.93 34.61 -1.38
CA ASP A 22 -9.78 34.08 -0.02
C ASP A 22 -11.11 34.27 0.72
N ALA A 23 -11.87 33.18 0.90
CA ALA A 23 -13.18 33.22 1.53
C ALA A 23 -13.52 31.87 2.17
N ALA A 24 -14.16 31.91 3.34
CA ALA A 24 -14.68 30.74 4.06
C ALA A 24 -13.67 29.59 4.25
N GLY A 25 -12.40 29.91 4.52
CA GLY A 25 -11.34 28.90 4.69
C GLY A 25 -10.88 28.27 3.38
N ARG A 26 -11.12 28.92 2.23
CA ARG A 26 -10.57 28.54 0.93
C ARG A 26 -9.84 29.71 0.31
N MET A 27 -8.53 29.55 0.12
CA MET A 27 -7.67 30.49 -0.57
C MET A 27 -7.23 29.94 -1.94
N ARG A 28 -7.29 30.77 -2.97
CA ARG A 28 -6.72 30.50 -4.29
C ARG A 28 -5.60 31.50 -4.53
N VAL A 29 -4.40 30.98 -4.73
CA VAL A 29 -3.19 31.74 -5.02
C VAL A 29 -2.78 31.44 -6.47
N LEU A 30 -2.41 32.46 -7.23
CA LEU A 30 -1.77 32.31 -8.52
C LEU A 30 -0.26 32.32 -8.31
N VAL A 31 0.41 31.30 -8.84
CA VAL A 31 1.82 30.98 -8.64
C VAL A 31 2.43 30.72 -10.01
N ASP A 32 3.09 31.73 -10.57
CA ASP A 32 3.50 31.70 -11.97
C ASP A 32 4.59 30.65 -12.26
N TRP A 33 5.49 30.39 -11.31
CA TRP A 33 6.55 29.40 -11.46
C TRP A 33 6.06 27.94 -11.32
N VAL A 34 4.85 27.73 -10.82
CA VAL A 34 4.18 26.41 -10.86
C VAL A 34 3.61 26.15 -12.27
N ARG A 35 3.40 27.21 -13.07
CA ARG A 35 2.80 27.07 -14.39
C ARG A 35 3.73 26.31 -15.34
N SER A 36 3.19 25.24 -15.92
CA SER A 36 3.89 24.29 -16.80
C SER A 36 4.98 23.46 -16.12
N ASP A 37 5.08 23.49 -14.79
CA ASP A 37 6.01 22.65 -14.02
C ASP A 37 5.25 21.75 -13.04
N SER A 38 5.00 20.51 -13.47
CA SER A 38 4.28 19.53 -12.67
C SER A 38 5.06 19.06 -11.44
N ARG A 39 6.40 19.13 -11.45
CA ARG A 39 7.22 18.77 -10.29
C ARG A 39 7.10 19.84 -9.20
N ARG A 40 7.17 21.10 -9.59
CA ARG A 40 6.96 22.23 -8.68
C ARG A 40 5.56 22.24 -8.05
N ALA A 41 4.54 21.83 -8.80
CA ALA A 41 3.20 21.64 -8.24
C ALA A 41 3.18 20.62 -7.08
N VAL A 42 3.88 19.49 -7.22
CA VAL A 42 3.99 18.47 -6.16
C VAL A 42 4.71 19.00 -4.93
N ALA A 43 5.80 19.75 -5.13
CA ALA A 43 6.55 20.36 -4.04
C ALA A 43 5.68 21.33 -3.23
N VAL A 44 4.81 22.10 -3.89
CA VAL A 44 3.83 22.99 -3.23
C VAL A 44 2.80 22.18 -2.45
N GLU A 45 2.24 21.13 -3.04
CA GLU A 45 1.26 20.28 -2.36
C GLU A 45 1.85 19.67 -1.07
N GLU A 46 3.08 19.18 -1.10
CA GLU A 46 3.73 18.62 0.10
C GLU A 46 4.09 19.67 1.16
N ALA A 47 4.64 20.81 0.74
CA ALA A 47 5.06 21.85 1.67
C ALA A 47 3.86 22.47 2.41
N VAL A 48 2.76 22.68 1.69
CA VAL A 48 1.54 23.29 2.24
C VAL A 48 0.72 22.29 3.05
N ALA A 49 0.66 21.01 2.64
CA ALA A 49 -0.06 19.98 3.40
C ALA A 49 0.53 19.72 4.80
N LYS A 50 1.81 20.05 5.02
CA LYS A 50 2.48 19.93 6.33
C LYS A 50 2.10 21.03 7.31
N GLN A 51 1.44 22.11 6.86
CA GLN A 51 1.09 23.22 7.73
C GLN A 51 -0.12 22.87 8.60
N ASN A 52 0.01 23.09 9.90
CA ASN A 52 -1.07 22.83 10.85
C ASN A 52 -2.29 23.70 10.53
N GLY A 53 -3.44 23.05 10.35
CA GLY A 53 -4.71 23.70 10.01
C GLY A 53 -5.00 23.81 8.50
N VAL A 54 -4.10 23.35 7.62
CA VAL A 54 -4.42 23.09 6.21
C VAL A 54 -5.19 21.78 6.09
N ARG A 55 -6.37 21.83 5.46
CA ARG A 55 -7.26 20.68 5.24
C ARG A 55 -6.97 19.98 3.92
N ALA A 56 -6.71 20.75 2.87
CA ALA A 56 -6.37 20.22 1.56
C ALA A 56 -5.60 21.28 0.76
N VAL A 57 -4.74 20.82 -0.15
CA VAL A 57 -4.06 21.69 -1.13
C VAL A 57 -4.03 21.00 -2.49
N HIS A 58 -4.37 21.77 -3.52
CA HIS A 58 -4.27 21.33 -4.91
C HIS A 58 -3.53 22.36 -5.73
N ALA A 59 -2.42 21.95 -6.33
CA ALA A 59 -1.65 22.76 -7.26
C ALA A 59 -2.03 22.40 -8.71
N TYR A 60 -2.37 23.43 -9.48
CA TYR A 60 -2.82 23.33 -10.86
C TYR A 60 -1.73 23.85 -11.81
N PRO A 61 -0.80 23.01 -12.28
CA PRO A 61 0.31 23.45 -13.11
C PRO A 61 -0.12 24.03 -14.46
N ARG A 62 -1.34 23.79 -14.93
CA ARG A 62 -1.80 24.39 -16.20
C ARG A 62 -2.23 25.84 -16.07
N THR A 63 -2.85 26.18 -14.94
CA THR A 63 -3.35 27.52 -14.66
C THR A 63 -2.42 28.32 -13.76
N GLY A 64 -1.40 27.67 -13.17
CA GLY A 64 -0.59 28.25 -12.11
C GLY A 64 -1.38 28.49 -10.83
N SER A 65 -2.59 27.94 -10.68
CA SER A 65 -3.39 28.17 -9.47
C SER A 65 -3.03 27.15 -8.39
N VAL A 66 -2.95 27.58 -7.14
CA VAL A 66 -2.86 26.74 -5.95
C VAL A 66 -4.10 27.04 -5.12
N VAL A 67 -4.93 26.01 -4.91
CA VAL A 67 -6.14 26.13 -4.09
C VAL A 67 -5.89 25.42 -2.78
N VAL A 68 -6.02 26.16 -1.69
CA VAL A 68 -5.78 25.70 -0.33
C VAL A 68 -7.07 25.83 0.45
N TRP A 69 -7.50 24.74 1.09
CA TRP A 69 -8.53 24.75 2.10
C TRP A 69 -7.84 24.72 3.45
N TYR A 70 -8.09 25.71 4.30
CA TYR A 70 -7.44 25.89 5.59
C TYR A 70 -8.45 26.41 6.61
N SER A 71 -8.19 26.16 7.89
CA SER A 71 -8.99 26.69 8.99
C SER A 71 -8.46 28.07 9.40
N PRO A 72 -9.19 29.18 9.18
CA PRO A 72 -8.70 30.52 9.53
C PRO A 72 -8.46 30.73 11.03
N LYS A 73 -8.98 29.83 11.87
CA LYS A 73 -8.77 29.84 13.33
C LYS A 73 -7.46 29.17 13.76
N ARG A 74 -6.89 28.29 12.93
CA ARG A 74 -5.76 27.40 13.31
C ARG A 74 -4.53 27.53 12.41
N CYS A 75 -4.67 28.14 11.23
CA CYS A 75 -3.59 28.38 10.28
C CYS A 75 -3.65 29.83 9.81
N ASP A 76 -2.54 30.56 9.94
CA ASP A 76 -2.46 31.91 9.44
C ASP A 76 -2.16 31.90 7.93
N ARG A 77 -2.78 32.82 7.20
CA ARG A 77 -2.59 32.97 5.75
C ARG A 77 -1.11 33.14 5.39
N SER A 78 -0.37 33.84 6.23
CA SER A 78 1.06 34.08 6.09
C SER A 78 1.86 32.77 5.99
N GLN A 79 1.55 31.79 6.84
CA GLN A 79 2.23 30.48 6.87
C GLN A 79 1.97 29.67 5.60
N VAL A 80 0.74 29.71 5.08
CA VAL A 80 0.38 29.05 3.82
C VAL A 80 1.16 29.66 2.66
N LEU A 81 1.23 30.99 2.58
CA LEU A 81 1.98 31.68 1.52
C LEU A 81 3.49 31.44 1.62
N GLU A 82 4.03 31.43 2.84
CA GLU A 82 5.45 31.11 3.08
C GLU A 82 5.79 29.68 2.68
N ALA A 83 4.91 28.71 2.98
CA ALA A 83 5.07 27.33 2.54
C ALA A 83 5.04 27.19 1.00
N ILE A 84 4.17 27.97 0.32
CA ILE A 84 4.13 28.02 -1.15
C ILE A 84 5.44 28.61 -1.69
N SER A 85 5.92 29.75 -1.19
CA SER A 85 7.19 30.35 -1.63
C SER A 85 8.39 29.44 -1.34
N GLY A 86 8.44 28.80 -0.17
CA GLY A 86 9.51 27.87 0.20
C GLY A 86 9.64 26.68 -0.76
N ALA A 87 8.53 26.20 -1.31
CA ALA A 87 8.52 25.12 -2.29
C ALA A 87 9.20 25.48 -3.63
N ALA A 88 9.38 26.77 -3.94
CA ALA A 88 10.12 27.24 -5.11
C ALA A 88 11.62 26.89 -5.03
N HIS A 89 12.16 26.72 -3.83
CA HIS A 89 13.59 26.50 -3.58
C HIS A 89 13.97 25.04 -3.31
N ILE A 90 12.99 24.14 -3.19
CA ILE A 90 13.26 22.70 -3.03
C ILE A 90 14.04 22.21 -4.27
N ALA A 91 15.16 21.50 -4.05
CA ALA A 91 15.98 20.99 -5.14
C ALA A 91 15.18 19.98 -5.98
N ALA A 92 15.27 20.07 -7.32
CA ALA A 92 14.45 19.26 -8.23
C ALA A 92 14.64 17.74 -8.07
N GLU A 93 15.77 17.32 -7.49
CA GLU A 93 16.11 15.93 -7.18
C GLU A 93 15.41 15.41 -5.92
N LEU A 94 15.06 16.31 -5.00
CA LEU A 94 14.33 15.99 -3.76
C LEU A 94 12.81 16.00 -3.95
N ILE A 95 12.33 16.48 -5.10
CA ILE A 95 10.90 16.49 -5.40
C ILE A 95 10.48 15.08 -5.83
N PRO A 96 9.48 14.48 -5.16
CA PRO A 96 8.99 13.15 -5.53
C PRO A 96 8.56 13.09 -6.99
N ALA A 97 8.82 11.96 -7.65
CA ALA A 97 8.49 11.72 -9.06
C ALA A 97 6.99 11.41 -9.30
N ARG A 98 6.08 11.94 -8.47
CA ARG A 98 4.63 11.78 -8.65
C ARG A 98 4.05 12.90 -9.52
N ALA A 99 2.88 12.66 -10.11
CA ALA A 99 2.15 13.66 -10.88
C ALA A 99 1.10 14.34 -9.97
N PRO A 100 0.90 15.68 -10.06
CA PRO A 100 -0.11 16.36 -9.26
C PRO A 100 -1.52 16.01 -9.76
N HIS A 101 -2.49 16.01 -8.86
CA HIS A 101 -3.88 15.56 -9.05
C HIS A 101 -4.56 16.09 -10.33
N SER A 102 -4.23 17.32 -10.74
CA SER A 102 -4.87 18.01 -11.87
C SER A 102 -4.14 17.85 -13.21
N SER A 103 -2.96 17.24 -13.22
CA SER A 103 -2.18 17.03 -14.45
C SER A 103 -2.79 15.97 -15.39
N GLU A 104 -3.62 15.09 -14.83
CA GLU A 104 -4.16 13.89 -15.49
C GLU A 104 -5.23 14.18 -16.57
N ILE A 105 -5.83 15.37 -16.58
CA ILE A 105 -6.95 15.68 -17.51
C ILE A 105 -6.42 16.33 -18.79
N ARG A 106 -5.88 15.60 -19.77
CA ARG A 106 -5.49 16.19 -21.09
C ARG A 106 -6.68 16.37 -22.03
N ASN A 107 -7.38 17.52 -21.93
CA ASN A 107 -8.41 17.93 -22.91
C ASN A 107 -7.89 17.97 -24.37
N THR A 108 -6.57 18.08 -24.56
CA THR A 108 -5.95 18.09 -25.89
C THR A 108 -6.10 16.76 -26.63
N ASP A 109 -6.19 15.64 -25.93
CA ASP A 109 -6.24 14.32 -26.57
C ASP A 109 -7.66 14.05 -27.09
N VAL A 110 -8.67 14.43 -26.31
CA VAL A 110 -10.08 14.45 -26.73
C VAL A 110 -10.29 15.39 -27.93
N LEU A 111 -9.71 16.60 -27.89
CA LEU A 111 -9.82 17.56 -28.99
C LEU A 111 -9.24 17.00 -30.31
N ARG A 112 -8.08 16.32 -30.26
CA ARG A 112 -7.50 15.65 -31.44
C ARG A 112 -8.39 14.53 -31.98
N MET A 113 -8.96 13.71 -31.10
CA MET A 113 -9.90 12.65 -31.51
C MET A 113 -11.16 13.23 -32.16
N VAL A 114 -11.73 14.30 -31.61
CA VAL A 114 -12.91 14.98 -32.17
C VAL A 114 -12.59 15.57 -33.55
N ILE A 115 -11.47 16.29 -33.68
CA ILE A 115 -11.07 16.90 -34.96
C ILE A 115 -10.77 15.83 -36.01
N GLY A 116 -10.03 14.78 -35.64
CA GLY A 116 -9.72 13.65 -36.53
C GLY A 116 -10.98 12.89 -36.95
N GLY A 117 -11.89 12.64 -36.01
CA GLY A 117 -13.16 11.97 -36.25
C GLY A 117 -14.09 12.78 -37.14
N ALA A 118 -14.20 14.09 -36.91
CA ALA A 118 -14.98 15.01 -37.75
C ALA A 118 -14.44 15.06 -39.18
N ALA A 119 -13.10 15.11 -39.34
CA ALA A 119 -12.47 15.07 -40.66
C ALA A 119 -12.75 13.75 -41.41
N LEU A 120 -12.68 12.60 -40.71
CA LEU A 120 -13.02 11.30 -41.28
C LEU A 120 -14.51 11.19 -41.62
N ALA A 121 -15.40 11.69 -40.77
CA ALA A 121 -16.83 11.73 -41.04
C ALA A 121 -17.15 12.58 -42.28
N LEU A 122 -16.53 13.74 -42.43
CA LEU A 122 -16.70 14.61 -43.59
C LEU A 122 -16.21 13.93 -44.89
N LEU A 123 -15.10 13.19 -44.81
CA LEU A 123 -14.58 12.38 -45.92
C LEU A 123 -15.50 11.20 -46.26
N GLY A 124 -16.09 10.56 -45.24
CA GLY A 124 -17.07 9.49 -45.38
C GLY A 124 -18.35 9.98 -46.05
N VAL A 125 -18.93 11.08 -45.57
CA VAL A 125 -20.11 11.72 -46.17
C VAL A 125 -19.84 12.08 -47.63
N ARG A 126 -18.69 12.70 -47.92
CA ARG A 126 -18.29 13.01 -49.30
C ARG A 126 -18.21 11.76 -50.20
N ARG A 127 -17.75 10.63 -49.66
CA ARG A 127 -17.61 9.38 -50.40
C ARG A 127 -18.93 8.64 -50.60
N TYR A 128 -19.70 8.46 -49.54
CA TYR A 128 -20.87 7.58 -49.53
C TYR A 128 -22.18 8.30 -49.83
N VAL A 129 -22.32 9.57 -49.41
CA VAL A 129 -23.54 10.37 -49.67
C VAL A 129 -23.45 11.07 -51.02
N PHE A 130 -22.30 11.68 -51.31
CA PHE A 130 -22.11 12.44 -52.55
C PHE A 130 -21.47 11.62 -53.69
N ALA A 131 -21.24 10.31 -53.49
CA ALA A 131 -20.62 9.39 -54.44
C ALA A 131 -19.30 9.90 -55.08
N ARG A 132 -18.59 10.81 -54.40
CA ARG A 132 -17.36 11.40 -54.94
C ARG A 132 -16.17 10.47 -54.68
N PRO A 133 -15.20 10.40 -55.60
CA PRO A 133 -14.02 9.55 -55.42
C PRO A 133 -13.24 9.94 -54.15
N PRO A 134 -12.59 8.96 -53.49
CA PRO A 134 -11.79 9.18 -52.28
C PRO A 134 -10.53 10.05 -52.53
N LEU A 135 -10.21 10.30 -53.80
CA LEU A 135 -9.16 11.22 -54.21
C LEU A 135 -9.58 12.67 -53.92
N LEU A 136 -8.95 13.23 -52.89
CA LEU A 136 -9.09 14.64 -52.54
C LEU A 136 -8.45 15.53 -53.61
N GLY A 137 -9.14 16.62 -53.97
CA GLY A 137 -8.53 17.71 -54.74
C GLY A 137 -7.39 18.38 -53.95
N PRO A 138 -6.60 19.29 -54.58
CA PRO A 138 -5.41 19.89 -53.96
C PRO A 138 -5.68 20.54 -52.59
N SER A 139 -6.76 21.31 -52.48
CA SER A 139 -7.21 21.95 -51.25
C SER A 139 -7.67 20.94 -50.18
N GLY A 140 -8.43 19.92 -50.58
CA GLY A 140 -8.84 18.84 -49.67
C GLY A 140 -7.66 18.01 -49.15
N ARG A 141 -6.63 17.81 -49.97
CA ARG A 141 -5.38 17.13 -49.59
C ARG A 141 -4.60 17.94 -48.57
N MET A 142 -4.49 19.25 -48.77
CA MET A 142 -3.79 20.14 -47.84
C MET A 142 -4.45 20.14 -46.46
N VAL A 143 -5.79 20.21 -46.41
CA VAL A 143 -6.56 20.12 -45.17
C VAL A 143 -6.36 18.75 -44.49
N ALA A 144 -6.52 17.65 -45.22
CA ALA A 144 -6.33 16.30 -44.66
C ALA A 144 -4.91 16.08 -44.13
N THR A 145 -3.88 16.61 -44.82
CA THR A 145 -2.48 16.55 -44.37
C THR A 145 -2.30 17.35 -43.08
N GLY A 146 -2.85 18.56 -43.01
CA GLY A 146 -2.80 19.40 -41.80
C GLY A 146 -3.46 18.72 -40.59
N VAL A 147 -4.63 18.10 -40.78
CA VAL A 147 -5.31 17.34 -39.72
C VAL A 147 -4.50 16.10 -39.32
N THR A 148 -3.91 15.39 -40.27
CA THR A 148 -3.05 14.22 -40.01
C THR A 148 -1.81 14.62 -39.18
N ILE A 149 -1.16 15.73 -39.51
CA ILE A 149 -0.01 16.24 -38.73
C ILE A 149 -0.45 16.67 -37.33
N PHE A 150 -1.59 17.36 -37.20
CA PHE A 150 -2.11 17.80 -35.90
C PHE A 150 -2.46 16.62 -34.98
N THR A 151 -3.12 15.60 -35.52
CA THR A 151 -3.48 14.37 -34.79
C THR A 151 -2.28 13.47 -34.52
N GLY A 152 -1.29 13.45 -35.41
CA GLY A 152 -0.03 12.69 -35.27
C GLY A 152 1.05 13.38 -34.45
N TYR A 153 0.86 14.66 -34.08
CA TYR A 153 1.86 15.46 -33.36
C TYR A 153 2.42 14.80 -32.08
N PRO A 154 1.62 14.13 -31.22
CA PRO A 154 2.14 13.46 -30.02
C PRO A 154 3.18 12.39 -30.36
N PHE A 155 2.85 11.52 -31.33
CA PHE A 155 3.73 10.47 -31.82
C PHE A 155 5.00 11.04 -32.45
N LEU A 156 4.87 12.06 -33.31
CA LEU A 156 6.01 12.71 -33.96
C LEU A 156 6.98 13.32 -32.93
N ARG A 157 6.44 14.01 -31.93
CA ARG A 157 7.23 14.59 -30.84
C ARG A 157 7.83 13.51 -29.92
N GLY A 158 7.12 12.40 -29.72
CA GLY A 158 7.59 11.24 -28.97
C GLY A 158 8.73 10.51 -29.67
N ALA A 159 8.61 10.28 -30.98
CA ALA A 159 9.65 9.70 -31.83
C ALA A 159 10.92 10.55 -31.83
N LEU A 160 10.80 11.88 -31.96
CA LEU A 160 11.95 12.77 -31.94
C LEU A 160 12.70 12.73 -30.60
N ARG A 161 11.97 12.63 -29.48
CA ARG A 161 12.56 12.46 -28.14
C ARG A 161 13.25 11.10 -28.01
N SER A 162 12.61 10.04 -28.47
CA SER A 162 13.12 8.66 -28.46
C SER A 162 14.41 8.52 -29.28
N LEU A 163 14.47 9.15 -30.45
CA LEU A 163 15.67 9.20 -31.29
C LEU A 163 16.81 9.94 -30.61
N ARG A 164 16.54 11.08 -29.95
CA ARG A 164 17.56 11.87 -29.23
C ARG A 164 18.11 11.15 -28.00
N SER A 165 17.34 10.31 -27.35
CA SER A 165 17.77 9.54 -26.17
C SER A 165 18.44 8.20 -26.51
N GLY A 166 18.61 7.88 -27.81
CA GLY A 166 19.23 6.63 -28.27
C GLY A 166 18.38 5.38 -28.02
N LYS A 167 17.08 5.54 -27.69
CA LYS A 167 16.15 4.43 -27.42
C LYS A 167 14.97 4.51 -28.37
N ALA A 168 14.92 3.62 -29.37
CA ALA A 168 13.77 3.55 -30.28
C ALA A 168 12.53 3.05 -29.53
N GLY A 169 11.49 3.88 -29.44
CA GLY A 169 10.21 3.58 -28.79
C GLY A 169 9.08 3.29 -29.78
N THR A 170 7.91 2.93 -29.26
CA THR A 170 6.67 2.69 -30.01
C THR A 170 6.28 3.88 -30.89
N ASP A 171 6.45 5.10 -30.37
CA ASP A 171 6.21 6.35 -31.09
C ASP A 171 6.99 6.45 -32.40
N ALA A 172 8.19 5.86 -32.46
CA ALA A 172 9.02 5.84 -33.66
C ALA A 172 8.42 4.98 -34.77
N LEU A 173 7.85 3.81 -34.43
CA LEU A 173 7.17 2.92 -35.39
C LEU A 173 5.94 3.62 -35.99
N VAL A 174 5.09 4.19 -35.13
CA VAL A 174 3.87 4.90 -35.54
C VAL A 174 4.21 6.13 -36.39
N SER A 175 5.24 6.88 -36.00
CA SER A 175 5.69 8.05 -36.77
C SER A 175 6.25 7.66 -38.13
N ALA A 176 7.05 6.60 -38.22
CA ALA A 176 7.57 6.10 -39.48
C ALA A 176 6.44 5.64 -40.43
N ALA A 177 5.45 4.90 -39.92
CA ALA A 177 4.28 4.48 -40.68
C ALA A 177 3.44 5.69 -41.16
N THR A 178 3.29 6.71 -40.30
CA THR A 178 2.59 7.95 -40.64
C THR A 178 3.31 8.71 -41.75
N VAL A 179 4.63 8.89 -41.64
CA VAL A 179 5.44 9.57 -42.66
C VAL A 179 5.38 8.80 -43.99
N ALA A 180 5.49 7.46 -43.96
CA ALA A 180 5.33 6.63 -45.15
C ALA A 180 3.96 6.84 -45.82
N SER A 181 2.87 6.88 -45.04
CA SER A 181 1.51 7.14 -45.54
C SER A 181 1.38 8.52 -46.21
N LEU A 182 1.99 9.54 -45.61
CA LEU A 182 1.97 10.92 -46.13
C LEU A 182 2.76 11.01 -47.45
N ILE A 183 3.90 10.33 -47.56
CA ILE A 183 4.72 10.26 -48.78
C ILE A 183 3.93 9.57 -49.91
N LEU A 184 3.24 8.47 -49.59
CA LEU A 184 2.37 7.75 -50.54
C LEU A 184 1.09 8.53 -50.91
N ARG A 185 0.87 9.71 -50.30
CA ARG A 185 -0.35 10.52 -50.45
C ARG A 185 -1.63 9.77 -50.05
N GLU A 186 -1.50 8.78 -49.17
CA GLU A 186 -2.60 8.02 -48.58
C GLU A 186 -3.13 8.71 -47.31
N ASN A 187 -3.42 10.01 -47.39
CA ASN A 187 -3.80 10.84 -46.24
C ASN A 187 -5.02 10.29 -45.49
N VAL A 188 -5.96 9.65 -46.20
CA VAL A 188 -7.14 9.03 -45.58
C VAL A 188 -6.73 7.84 -44.71
N VAL A 189 -5.83 6.98 -45.21
CA VAL A 189 -5.32 5.82 -44.47
C VAL A 189 -4.51 6.29 -43.25
N ALA A 190 -3.62 7.25 -43.44
CA ALA A 190 -2.83 7.86 -42.37
C ALA A 190 -3.73 8.40 -41.24
N LEU A 191 -4.74 9.19 -41.61
CA LEU A 191 -5.67 9.80 -40.68
C LEU A 191 -6.53 8.75 -39.96
N THR A 192 -7.02 7.72 -40.67
CA THR A 192 -7.78 6.63 -40.06
C THR A 192 -6.94 5.85 -39.06
N VAL A 193 -5.70 5.49 -39.42
CA VAL A 193 -4.78 4.75 -38.53
C VAL A 193 -4.46 5.60 -37.30
N LEU A 194 -4.05 6.86 -37.46
CA LEU A 194 -3.77 7.75 -36.32
C LEU A 194 -4.99 7.97 -35.44
N TRP A 195 -6.18 8.12 -36.02
CA TRP A 195 -7.41 8.28 -35.24
C TRP A 195 -7.72 7.03 -34.42
N LEU A 196 -7.60 5.84 -35.02
CA LEU A 196 -7.75 4.57 -34.31
C LEU A 196 -6.71 4.42 -33.19
N LEU A 197 -5.44 4.74 -33.44
CA LEU A 197 -4.40 4.65 -32.41
C LEU A 197 -4.65 5.64 -31.26
N ASN A 198 -5.01 6.89 -31.56
CA ASN A 198 -5.38 7.87 -30.53
C ASN A 198 -6.60 7.41 -29.70
N ILE A 199 -7.61 6.79 -30.33
CA ILE A 199 -8.74 6.17 -29.61
C ILE A 199 -8.23 5.04 -28.72
N GLY A 200 -7.35 4.18 -29.24
CA GLY A 200 -6.76 3.08 -28.49
C GLY A 200 -6.07 3.57 -27.23
N GLU A 201 -5.17 4.55 -27.36
CA GLU A 201 -4.48 5.19 -26.23
C GLU A 201 -5.46 5.83 -25.24
N TYR A 202 -6.48 6.53 -25.74
CA TYR A 202 -7.49 7.13 -24.88
C TYR A 202 -8.31 6.08 -24.11
N LEU A 203 -8.70 4.98 -24.77
CA LEU A 203 -9.41 3.87 -24.12
C LEU A 203 -8.50 3.18 -23.09
N GLN A 204 -7.22 2.98 -23.38
CA GLN A 204 -6.25 2.44 -22.43
C GLN A 204 -6.14 3.34 -21.18
N ASP A 205 -5.94 4.64 -21.38
CA ASP A 205 -5.83 5.63 -20.31
C ASP A 205 -7.16 5.77 -19.52
N LEU A 206 -8.30 5.70 -20.20
CA LEU A 206 -9.61 5.65 -19.55
C LEU A 206 -9.78 4.40 -18.70
N THR A 207 -9.40 3.22 -19.21
CA THR A 207 -9.56 1.97 -18.46
C THR A 207 -8.61 1.93 -17.26
N LEU A 208 -7.36 2.36 -17.41
CA LEU A 208 -6.42 2.52 -16.29
C LEU A 208 -6.97 3.47 -15.21
N ARG A 209 -7.47 4.63 -15.61
CA ARG A 209 -8.08 5.59 -14.68
C ARG A 209 -9.33 5.04 -14.00
N ARG A 210 -10.19 4.34 -14.74
CA ARG A 210 -11.37 3.67 -14.16
C ARG A 210 -10.98 2.59 -13.18
N THR A 211 -9.93 1.83 -13.44
CA THR A 211 -9.41 0.84 -12.50
C THR A 211 -8.89 1.52 -11.23
N ARG A 212 -8.07 2.57 -11.34
CA ARG A 212 -7.59 3.35 -10.17
C ARG A 212 -8.73 3.97 -9.37
N ARG A 213 -9.68 4.62 -10.05
CA ARG A 213 -10.85 5.19 -9.41
C ARG A 213 -11.72 4.14 -8.76
N ALA A 214 -11.99 3.02 -9.44
CA ALA A 214 -12.71 1.92 -8.82
C ALA A 214 -11.99 1.48 -7.54
N ILE A 215 -10.68 1.28 -7.55
CA ILE A 215 -9.92 0.92 -6.34
C ILE A 215 -10.12 2.00 -5.24
N SER A 216 -9.98 3.28 -5.57
CA SER A 216 -10.19 4.38 -4.61
C SER A 216 -11.63 4.46 -4.09
N ASP A 217 -12.64 4.37 -4.96
CA ASP A 217 -14.07 4.44 -4.64
C ASP A 217 -14.53 3.21 -3.87
N LEU A 218 -13.84 2.08 -4.03
CA LEU A 218 -14.10 0.86 -3.28
C LEU A 218 -13.54 0.93 -1.86
N LEU A 219 -12.59 1.84 -1.60
CA LEU A 219 -12.03 2.11 -0.28
C LEU A 219 -12.70 3.33 0.37
N ARG A 220 -13.18 4.31 -0.41
CA ARG A 220 -13.96 5.45 0.09
C ARG A 220 -15.42 5.03 0.21
N GLY A 221 -15.88 4.72 1.42
CA GLY A 221 -17.31 4.50 1.67
C GLY A 221 -18.17 5.64 1.12
N ASN A 222 -19.42 5.35 0.73
CA ASN A 222 -20.32 6.27 0.01
C ASN A 222 -20.85 7.49 0.82
N GLN A 223 -20.17 7.93 1.87
CA GLN A 223 -20.66 8.96 2.80
C GLN A 223 -19.86 10.25 2.69
N ASP A 224 -20.48 11.29 2.13
CA ASP A 224 -19.86 12.61 1.93
C ASP A 224 -20.11 13.58 3.11
N THR A 225 -20.97 13.19 4.06
CA THR A 225 -21.37 14.01 5.20
C THR A 225 -21.33 13.21 6.50
N ALA A 226 -21.08 13.90 7.61
CA ALA A 226 -21.04 13.35 8.96
C ALA A 226 -21.91 14.22 9.89
N TRP A 227 -22.53 13.61 10.89
CA TRP A 227 -23.22 14.35 11.95
C TRP A 227 -22.22 14.64 13.06
N VAL A 228 -22.05 15.91 13.41
CA VAL A 228 -21.20 16.34 14.52
C VAL A 228 -22.08 16.96 15.59
N ARG A 229 -21.89 16.53 16.83
CA ARG A 229 -22.50 17.13 18.02
C ARG A 229 -21.64 18.31 18.46
N LEU A 230 -22.25 19.48 18.58
CA LEU A 230 -21.57 20.67 19.07
C LEU A 230 -21.32 20.54 20.58
N THR A 231 -20.06 20.62 21.00
CA THR A 231 -19.65 20.54 22.41
C THR A 231 -19.49 21.92 23.07
N GLU A 232 -19.35 22.98 22.26
CA GLU A 232 -19.10 24.36 22.73
C GLU A 232 -20.08 25.36 22.09
N GLY A 233 -20.48 26.38 22.85
CA GLY A 233 -21.35 27.47 22.40
C GLY A 233 -22.81 27.38 22.86
N PRO A 234 -23.67 28.33 22.43
CA PRO A 234 -25.08 28.39 22.84
C PRO A 234 -25.94 27.23 22.32
N ASP A 235 -25.47 26.53 21.28
CA ASP A 235 -26.15 25.37 20.67
C ASP A 235 -25.52 24.02 21.08
N ALA A 236 -24.79 23.98 22.21
CA ALA A 236 -24.14 22.77 22.71
C ALA A 236 -25.17 21.63 22.93
N GLY A 237 -24.86 20.43 22.42
CA GLY A 237 -25.74 19.27 22.38
C GLY A 237 -26.54 19.12 21.08
N THR A 238 -26.54 20.12 20.18
CA THR A 238 -27.21 20.03 18.88
C THR A 238 -26.37 19.26 17.87
N GLU A 239 -27.03 18.42 17.07
CA GLU A 239 -26.42 17.65 15.98
C GLU A 239 -26.51 18.44 14.68
N VAL A 240 -25.36 18.66 14.03
CA VAL A 240 -25.28 19.37 12.75
C VAL A 240 -24.63 18.46 11.72
N GLN A 241 -25.26 18.34 10.56
CA GLN A 241 -24.67 17.64 9.43
C GLN A 241 -23.63 18.54 8.76
N VAL A 242 -22.40 18.06 8.68
CA VAL A 242 -21.27 18.75 8.05
C VAL A 242 -20.65 17.89 6.96
N PRO A 243 -20.01 18.47 5.94
CA PRO A 243 -19.19 17.69 5.00
C PRO A 243 -18.07 16.97 5.74
N ILE A 244 -17.77 15.72 5.38
CA ILE A 244 -16.78 14.89 6.08
C ILE A 244 -15.39 15.55 6.14
N ASP A 245 -15.02 16.30 5.10
CA ASP A 245 -13.75 17.03 4.99
C ASP A 245 -13.60 18.19 6.00
N THR A 246 -14.66 18.53 6.74
CA THR A 246 -14.65 19.60 7.74
C THR A 246 -14.52 19.10 9.17
N VAL A 247 -14.69 17.79 9.37
CA VAL A 247 -14.55 17.11 10.67
C VAL A 247 -13.08 17.15 11.11
N GLN A 248 -12.86 17.45 12.38
CA GLN A 248 -11.54 17.57 12.98
C GLN A 248 -11.35 16.60 14.14
N ILE A 249 -10.08 16.34 14.46
CA ILE A 249 -9.71 15.60 15.68
C ILE A 249 -10.28 16.34 16.89
N GLY A 250 -10.95 15.60 17.76
CA GLY A 250 -11.66 16.07 18.95
C GLY A 250 -13.17 16.24 18.75
N ASP A 251 -13.68 16.30 17.51
CA ASP A 251 -15.11 16.44 17.26
C ASP A 251 -15.87 15.19 17.72
N GLU A 252 -17.08 15.39 18.27
CA GLU A 252 -17.97 14.29 18.65
C GLU A 252 -18.88 13.94 17.48
N VAL A 253 -18.55 12.87 16.77
CA VAL A 253 -19.27 12.43 15.58
C VAL A 253 -20.37 11.46 15.97
N VAL A 254 -21.61 11.79 15.62
CA VAL A 254 -22.77 10.95 15.84
C VAL A 254 -22.94 10.00 14.67
N VAL A 255 -23.02 8.70 14.94
CA VAL A 255 -23.23 7.66 13.94
C VAL A 255 -24.51 6.90 14.26
N HIS A 256 -25.43 6.89 13.30
CA HIS A 256 -26.71 6.21 13.40
C HIS A 256 -26.68 4.83 12.76
N ASP A 257 -27.79 4.11 12.91
CA ASP A 257 -27.97 2.79 12.33
C ASP A 257 -27.81 2.80 10.81
N HIS A 258 -27.16 1.77 10.27
CA HIS A 258 -26.82 1.58 8.85
C HIS A 258 -25.93 2.66 8.23
N VAL A 259 -25.25 3.45 9.05
CA VAL A 259 -24.31 4.49 8.62
C VAL A 259 -22.88 4.02 8.84
N ALA A 260 -21.99 4.33 7.90
CA ALA A 260 -20.56 4.08 8.06
C ALA A 260 -19.95 5.11 9.01
N ILE A 261 -19.09 4.65 9.91
CA ILE A 261 -18.33 5.51 10.82
C ILE A 261 -17.32 6.31 9.97
N PRO A 262 -17.32 7.65 10.00
CA PRO A 262 -16.50 8.47 9.11
C PRO A 262 -15.09 8.78 9.66
N VAL A 263 -14.82 8.48 10.93
CA VAL A 263 -13.58 8.82 11.65
C VAL A 263 -13.05 7.63 12.43
N ASP A 264 -11.75 7.58 12.69
CA ASP A 264 -11.20 6.69 13.71
C ASP A 264 -11.31 7.40 15.05
N GLY A 265 -11.71 6.70 16.10
CA GLY A 265 -11.90 7.32 17.40
C GLY A 265 -12.36 6.38 18.49
N GLU A 266 -12.71 6.97 19.63
CA GLU A 266 -13.20 6.26 20.81
C GLU A 266 -14.68 6.55 21.02
N VAL A 267 -15.47 5.54 21.37
CA VAL A 267 -16.89 5.72 21.69
C VAL A 267 -17.03 6.41 23.04
N VAL A 268 -17.66 7.59 23.04
CA VAL A 268 -17.92 8.38 24.26
C VAL A 268 -19.37 8.22 24.76
N GLU A 269 -20.30 7.84 23.90
CA GLU A 269 -21.70 7.60 24.27
C GLU A 269 -22.34 6.57 23.32
N GLY A 270 -23.22 5.74 23.87
CA GLY A 270 -24.03 4.79 23.10
C GLY A 270 -23.47 3.36 23.09
N GLU A 271 -24.26 2.48 22.49
CA GLU A 271 -23.95 1.07 22.27
C GLU A 271 -24.46 0.69 20.88
N ALA A 272 -23.64 -0.04 20.13
CA ALA A 272 -24.01 -0.49 18.80
C ALA A 272 -23.31 -1.79 18.41
N VAL A 273 -23.94 -2.52 17.51
CA VAL A 273 -23.33 -3.63 16.78
C VAL A 273 -22.73 -3.07 15.51
N VAL A 274 -21.42 -3.25 15.32
CA VAL A 274 -20.64 -2.68 14.23
C VAL A 274 -20.04 -3.79 13.37
N ASN A 275 -20.26 -3.72 12.07
CA ASN A 275 -19.58 -4.56 11.10
C ASN A 275 -18.29 -3.88 10.67
N GLN A 276 -17.16 -4.48 11.03
CA GLN A 276 -15.82 -3.98 10.70
C GLN A 276 -15.16 -4.77 9.56
N SER A 277 -15.88 -5.70 8.90
CA SER A 277 -15.34 -6.62 7.87
C SER A 277 -14.56 -5.94 6.75
N ALA A 278 -14.92 -4.71 6.37
CA ALA A 278 -14.22 -3.96 5.32
C ALA A 278 -12.78 -3.58 5.70
N ILE A 279 -12.46 -3.56 6.99
CA ILE A 279 -11.16 -3.18 7.53
C ILE A 279 -10.55 -4.39 8.22
N THR A 280 -11.30 -5.00 9.15
CA THR A 280 -10.86 -6.13 9.98
C THR A 280 -10.95 -7.49 9.31
N GLY A 281 -11.64 -7.60 8.17
CA GLY A 281 -11.85 -8.88 7.48
C GLY A 281 -12.75 -9.87 8.24
N GLU A 282 -13.11 -9.57 9.48
CA GLU A 282 -13.99 -10.40 10.31
C GLU A 282 -15.44 -10.29 9.83
N ASN A 283 -16.04 -11.42 9.48
CA ASN A 283 -17.39 -11.46 8.91
C ASN A 283 -18.50 -11.29 9.96
N LEU A 284 -18.20 -11.45 11.25
CA LEU A 284 -19.16 -11.31 12.34
C LEU A 284 -19.15 -9.89 12.91
N PRO A 285 -20.31 -9.22 13.00
CA PRO A 285 -20.40 -7.92 13.65
C PRO A 285 -20.03 -8.00 15.14
N VAL A 286 -19.31 -6.99 15.62
CA VAL A 286 -18.86 -6.88 17.02
C VAL A 286 -19.73 -5.89 17.79
N SER A 287 -20.01 -6.18 19.06
CA SER A 287 -20.70 -5.24 19.95
C SER A 287 -19.70 -4.22 20.51
N VAL A 288 -20.03 -2.94 20.39
CA VAL A 288 -19.17 -1.81 20.75
C VAL A 288 -19.89 -0.96 21.80
N THR A 289 -19.20 -0.70 22.91
CA THR A 289 -19.68 0.13 24.03
C THR A 289 -18.75 1.31 24.27
N VAL A 290 -19.13 2.22 25.16
CA VAL A 290 -18.30 3.35 25.63
C VAL A 290 -16.91 2.88 26.04
N GLY A 291 -15.87 3.63 25.63
CA GLY A 291 -14.45 3.31 25.83
C GLY A 291 -13.82 2.43 24.75
N THR A 292 -14.62 1.89 23.81
CA THR A 292 -14.10 1.04 22.74
C THR A 292 -13.64 1.89 21.55
N HIS A 293 -12.52 1.52 20.92
CA HIS A 293 -12.07 2.14 19.68
C HIS A 293 -12.84 1.62 18.46
N VAL A 294 -13.10 2.50 17.51
CA VAL A 294 -13.76 2.20 16.25
C VAL A 294 -13.01 2.80 15.06
N HIS A 295 -13.10 2.13 13.92
CA HIS A 295 -12.38 2.49 12.70
C HIS A 295 -13.31 3.09 11.64
N ALA A 296 -12.83 4.12 10.95
CA ALA A 296 -13.47 4.77 9.82
C ALA A 296 -13.67 3.78 8.67
N GLY A 297 -14.91 3.65 8.19
CA GLY A 297 -15.32 2.68 7.17
C GLY A 297 -16.10 1.48 7.75
N SER A 298 -16.05 1.27 9.07
CA SER A 298 -16.92 0.30 9.75
C SER A 298 -18.38 0.74 9.66
N VAL A 299 -19.32 -0.20 9.58
CA VAL A 299 -20.75 0.11 9.42
C VAL A 299 -21.50 -0.24 10.68
N VAL A 300 -22.24 0.71 11.25
CA VAL A 300 -23.18 0.42 12.33
C VAL A 300 -24.31 -0.43 11.78
N VAL A 301 -24.44 -1.67 12.25
CA VAL A 301 -25.48 -2.62 11.84
C VAL A 301 -26.75 -2.41 12.64
N ARG A 302 -26.59 -2.06 13.92
CA ARG A 302 -27.69 -1.76 14.83
C ARG A 302 -27.23 -0.84 15.95
N GLY A 303 -27.99 0.20 16.26
CA GLY A 303 -27.74 1.07 17.43
C GLY A 303 -27.27 2.48 17.07
N ARG A 304 -26.66 3.17 18.04
CA ARG A 304 -26.19 4.55 17.87
C ARG A 304 -24.92 4.75 18.69
N LEU A 305 -23.94 5.40 18.08
CA LEU A 305 -22.67 5.75 18.72
C LEU A 305 -22.41 7.25 18.61
N VAL A 306 -21.71 7.78 19.61
CA VAL A 306 -21.02 9.06 19.54
C VAL A 306 -19.54 8.76 19.68
N VAL A 307 -18.79 9.09 18.64
CA VAL A 307 -17.37 8.76 18.51
C VAL A 307 -16.59 10.05 18.58
N ARG A 308 -15.66 10.16 19.53
CA ARG A 308 -14.72 11.28 19.57
C ARG A 308 -13.61 11.02 18.55
N ALA A 309 -13.54 11.86 17.52
CA ALA A 309 -12.58 11.71 16.43
C ALA A 309 -11.14 11.82 16.96
N GLN A 310 -10.33 10.78 16.74
CA GLN A 310 -8.89 10.78 17.02
C GLN A 310 -8.07 10.92 15.73
N ALA A 311 -8.58 10.40 14.60
CA ALA A 311 -8.02 10.64 13.28
C ALA A 311 -9.13 10.88 12.24
N VAL A 312 -8.84 11.76 11.27
CA VAL A 312 -9.77 12.21 10.22
C VAL A 312 -9.09 12.23 8.86
N GLY A 313 -9.87 12.09 7.78
CA GLY A 313 -9.34 12.16 6.40
C GLY A 313 -8.25 11.13 6.11
N ASN A 314 -7.10 11.58 5.59
CA ASN A 314 -5.95 10.73 5.26
C ASN A 314 -5.23 10.14 6.49
N GLN A 315 -5.51 10.66 7.69
CA GLN A 315 -4.95 10.13 8.94
C GLN A 315 -5.75 8.95 9.49
N THR A 316 -6.97 8.71 9.01
CA THR A 316 -7.74 7.50 9.37
C THR A 316 -7.06 6.24 8.88
N THR A 317 -7.41 5.10 9.46
CA THR A 317 -6.91 3.78 9.07
C THR A 317 -7.17 3.52 7.58
N ILE A 318 -8.39 3.77 7.11
CA ILE A 318 -8.75 3.64 5.69
C ILE A 318 -8.07 4.69 4.80
N GLY A 319 -7.86 5.90 5.29
CA GLY A 319 -7.12 6.96 4.60
C GLY A 319 -5.66 6.59 4.37
N ARG A 320 -4.99 6.05 5.40
CA ARG A 320 -3.63 5.53 5.30
C ARG A 320 -3.55 4.38 4.30
N ILE A 321 -4.51 3.44 4.35
CA ILE A 321 -4.61 2.35 3.36
C ILE A 321 -4.66 2.92 1.93
N ILE A 322 -5.52 3.90 1.66
CA ILE A 322 -5.64 4.53 0.33
C ILE A 322 -4.32 5.16 -0.12
N THR A 323 -3.70 5.98 0.74
CA THR A 323 -2.42 6.66 0.41
C THR A 323 -1.32 5.64 0.12
N ARG A 324 -1.20 4.59 0.92
CA ARG A 324 -0.20 3.53 0.71
C ARG A 324 -0.43 2.76 -0.60
N VAL A 325 -1.69 2.48 -0.95
CA VAL A 325 -2.03 1.84 -2.23
C VAL A 325 -1.68 2.73 -3.43
N GLU A 326 -1.91 4.04 -3.33
CA GLU A 326 -1.53 5.00 -4.38
C GLU A 326 -0.01 5.11 -4.55
N GLU A 327 0.74 5.11 -3.44
CA GLU A 327 2.21 5.08 -3.43
C GLU A 327 2.74 3.79 -4.05
N ALA A 328 2.18 2.64 -3.67
CA ALA A 328 2.61 1.33 -4.13
C ALA A 328 2.49 1.11 -5.64
N GLN A 329 1.52 1.75 -6.29
CA GLN A 329 1.35 1.67 -7.75
C GLN A 329 2.51 2.29 -8.55
N HIS A 330 3.37 3.09 -7.91
CA HIS A 330 4.50 3.73 -8.57
C HIS A 330 5.78 2.88 -8.53
N ASP A 331 5.84 1.86 -7.68
CA ASP A 331 6.93 0.90 -7.62
C ASP A 331 6.92 -0.08 -8.81
N ARG A 332 8.11 -0.45 -9.30
CA ARG A 332 8.27 -1.25 -10.53
C ARG A 332 8.65 -2.69 -10.21
N ALA A 333 7.85 -3.62 -10.71
CA ALA A 333 8.13 -5.05 -10.59
C ALA A 333 9.25 -5.53 -11.53
N PRO A 334 10.10 -6.48 -11.12
CA PRO A 334 11.09 -7.13 -12.01
C PRO A 334 10.51 -7.65 -13.34
N ILE A 335 9.30 -8.23 -13.34
CA ILE A 335 8.61 -8.71 -14.55
C ILE A 335 8.32 -7.57 -15.53
N GLN A 336 8.19 -6.32 -15.05
CA GLN A 336 8.04 -5.14 -15.91
C GLN A 336 9.30 -4.92 -16.75
N THR A 337 10.48 -5.21 -16.21
CA THR A 337 11.75 -5.12 -16.94
C THR A 337 11.80 -6.13 -18.10
N VAL A 338 11.15 -7.28 -17.98
CA VAL A 338 11.04 -8.26 -19.09
C VAL A 338 10.28 -7.65 -20.27
N GLY A 339 9.12 -7.01 -20.03
CA GLY A 339 8.35 -6.33 -21.06
C GLY A 339 9.09 -5.13 -21.68
N GLU A 340 9.83 -4.36 -20.87
CA GLU A 340 10.66 -3.26 -21.36
C GLU A 340 11.82 -3.77 -22.23
N ASN A 341 12.51 -4.83 -21.81
CA ASN A 341 13.58 -5.47 -22.57
C ASN A 341 13.07 -6.07 -23.89
N PHE A 342 11.90 -6.72 -23.85
CA PHE A 342 11.22 -7.19 -25.04
C PHE A 342 10.98 -6.02 -26.00
N SER A 343 10.34 -4.95 -25.53
CA SER A 343 10.04 -3.77 -26.36
C SER A 343 11.30 -3.13 -26.95
N ARG A 344 12.37 -3.00 -26.16
CA ARG A 344 13.65 -2.41 -26.57
C ARG A 344 14.33 -3.21 -27.68
N ARG A 345 14.23 -4.54 -27.66
CA ARG A 345 14.80 -5.42 -28.70
C ARG A 345 13.86 -5.57 -29.90
N PHE A 346 12.55 -5.59 -29.65
CA PHE A 346 11.54 -5.83 -30.65
C PHE A 346 11.38 -4.64 -31.59
N VAL A 347 11.38 -3.39 -31.10
CA VAL A 347 11.19 -2.19 -31.94
C VAL A 347 12.23 -2.09 -33.09
N PRO A 348 13.56 -2.20 -32.86
CA PRO A 348 14.53 -2.23 -33.95
C PRO A 348 14.33 -3.43 -34.89
N THR A 349 14.00 -4.60 -34.34
CA THR A 349 13.72 -5.81 -35.13
C THR A 349 12.54 -5.59 -36.08
N SER A 350 11.48 -4.90 -35.63
CA SER A 350 10.32 -4.54 -36.44
C SER A 350 10.68 -3.66 -37.64
N PHE A 351 11.60 -2.70 -37.46
CA PHE A 351 12.12 -1.90 -38.58
C PHE A 351 12.89 -2.76 -39.59
N ILE A 352 13.72 -3.69 -39.11
CA ILE A 352 14.46 -4.62 -39.98
C ILE A 352 13.49 -5.50 -40.77
N VAL A 353 12.51 -6.12 -40.10
CA VAL A 353 11.52 -6.99 -40.77
C VAL A 353 10.66 -6.20 -41.77
N SER A 354 10.26 -4.97 -41.42
CA SER A 354 9.56 -4.07 -42.34
C SER A 354 10.41 -3.71 -43.57
N ALA A 355 11.69 -3.38 -43.36
CA ALA A 355 12.63 -3.09 -44.45
C ALA A 355 12.87 -4.30 -45.36
N ILE A 356 13.04 -5.50 -44.79
CA ILE A 356 13.16 -6.75 -45.55
C ILE A 356 11.88 -6.98 -46.37
N THR A 357 10.70 -6.79 -45.78
CA THR A 357 9.41 -6.92 -46.48
C THR A 357 9.34 -5.95 -47.66
N LEU A 358 9.78 -4.69 -47.47
CA LEU A 358 9.84 -3.70 -48.54
C LEU A 358 10.80 -4.12 -49.66
N LEU A 359 11.99 -4.62 -49.32
CA LEU A 359 13.00 -5.04 -50.29
C LEU A 359 12.53 -6.24 -51.13
N ILE A 360 11.84 -7.20 -50.50
CA ILE A 360 11.36 -8.41 -51.19
C ILE A 360 10.10 -8.12 -52.03
N THR A 361 9.15 -7.37 -51.47
CA THR A 361 7.84 -7.19 -52.11
C THR A 361 7.73 -5.94 -52.97
N GLY A 362 8.59 -4.94 -52.76
CA GLY A 362 8.47 -3.59 -53.35
C GLY A 362 7.26 -2.79 -52.85
N ASP A 363 6.49 -3.33 -51.89
CA ASP A 363 5.21 -2.76 -51.47
C ASP A 363 5.36 -1.97 -50.14
N VAL A 364 5.37 -0.64 -50.27
CA VAL A 364 5.46 0.28 -49.13
C VAL A 364 4.26 0.13 -48.19
N ARG A 365 3.08 -0.23 -48.71
CA ARG A 365 1.88 -0.44 -47.88
C ARG A 365 2.06 -1.66 -46.99
N ARG A 366 2.63 -2.76 -47.50
CA ARG A 366 2.96 -3.94 -46.68
C ARG A 366 3.98 -3.59 -45.60
N ALA A 367 5.06 -2.91 -45.96
CA ALA A 367 6.09 -2.49 -45.01
C ALA A 367 5.50 -1.62 -43.87
N MET A 368 4.60 -0.71 -44.21
CA MET A 368 3.87 0.11 -43.24
C MET A 368 2.93 -0.71 -42.34
N THR A 369 2.17 -1.65 -42.91
CA THR A 369 1.35 -2.59 -42.12
C THR A 369 2.21 -3.33 -41.10
N MET A 370 3.42 -3.77 -41.49
CA MET A 370 4.37 -4.44 -40.58
C MET A 370 4.79 -3.54 -39.41
N LEU A 371 5.05 -2.25 -39.66
CA LEU A 371 5.42 -1.31 -38.59
C LEU A 371 4.27 -1.10 -37.59
N LEU A 372 3.03 -1.04 -38.08
CA LEU A 372 1.84 -0.81 -37.25
C LEU A 372 1.50 -2.02 -36.37
N ILE A 373 1.49 -3.22 -36.95
CA ILE A 373 1.17 -4.43 -36.20
C ILE A 373 2.27 -4.80 -35.19
N ALA A 374 3.51 -4.40 -35.45
CA ALA A 374 4.63 -4.71 -34.57
C ALA A 374 4.71 -3.81 -33.33
N CYS A 375 3.75 -2.91 -33.05
CA CYS A 375 3.81 -2.15 -31.80
C CYS A 375 3.68 -3.09 -30.59
N PRO A 376 4.65 -3.12 -29.66
CA PRO A 376 4.55 -3.87 -28.40
C PRO A 376 3.66 -3.19 -27.34
N CYS A 377 2.73 -2.31 -27.73
CA CYS A 377 1.96 -1.49 -26.81
C CYS A 377 1.18 -2.34 -25.76
N ALA A 378 0.58 -3.47 -26.18
CA ALA A 378 -0.14 -4.39 -25.29
C ALA A 378 0.78 -5.06 -24.23
N VAL A 379 2.01 -5.42 -24.62
CA VAL A 379 3.02 -5.98 -23.70
C VAL A 379 3.39 -4.94 -22.63
N GLY A 380 3.63 -3.69 -23.03
CA GLY A 380 3.97 -2.60 -22.10
C GLY A 380 2.89 -2.32 -21.06
N LEU A 381 1.61 -2.58 -21.39
CA LEU A 381 0.46 -2.34 -20.53
C LEU A 381 0.11 -3.53 -19.62
N SER A 382 0.55 -4.73 -19.97
CA SER A 382 0.16 -5.98 -19.30
C SER A 382 0.54 -5.99 -17.82
N THR A 383 1.77 -5.59 -17.51
CA THR A 383 2.33 -5.60 -16.15
C THR A 383 1.68 -4.57 -15.21
N PRO A 384 1.68 -3.25 -15.52
CA PRO A 384 1.14 -2.24 -14.60
C PRO A 384 -0.37 -2.43 -14.35
N THR A 385 -1.12 -2.93 -15.34
CA THR A 385 -2.56 -3.19 -15.16
C THR A 385 -2.84 -4.36 -14.23
N ALA A 386 -2.12 -5.47 -14.38
CA ALA A 386 -2.29 -6.65 -13.54
C ALA A 386 -1.86 -6.38 -12.10
N ILE A 387 -0.71 -5.72 -11.90
CA ILE A 387 -0.23 -5.34 -10.57
C ILE A 387 -1.21 -4.40 -9.87
N SER A 388 -1.67 -3.35 -10.55
CA SER A 388 -2.63 -2.41 -9.96
C SER A 388 -3.93 -3.10 -9.56
N ALA A 389 -4.43 -4.02 -10.39
CA ALA A 389 -5.63 -4.79 -10.10
C ALA A 389 -5.44 -5.76 -8.92
N ALA A 390 -4.27 -6.39 -8.80
CA ALA A 390 -3.92 -7.28 -7.70
C ALA A 390 -3.75 -6.50 -6.38
N ILE A 391 -2.91 -5.47 -6.34
CA ILE A 391 -2.72 -4.62 -5.14
C ILE A 391 -4.06 -4.06 -4.67
N GLY A 392 -4.90 -3.57 -5.59
CA GLY A 392 -6.24 -3.10 -5.26
C GLY A 392 -7.15 -4.18 -4.66
N ASN A 393 -7.05 -5.43 -5.12
CA ASN A 393 -7.78 -6.57 -4.53
C ASN A 393 -7.25 -6.93 -3.13
N GLY A 394 -5.92 -6.98 -2.96
CA GLY A 394 -5.28 -7.22 -1.66
C GLY A 394 -5.68 -6.18 -0.63
N ALA A 395 -5.63 -4.89 -0.98
CA ALA A 395 -5.96 -3.80 -0.05
C ALA A 395 -7.39 -3.87 0.48
N ARG A 396 -8.34 -4.33 -0.34
CA ARG A 396 -9.75 -4.54 0.05
C ARG A 396 -9.95 -5.67 1.06
N ARG A 397 -8.95 -6.55 1.20
CA ARG A 397 -8.93 -7.69 2.12
C ARG A 397 -8.02 -7.44 3.32
N GLY A 398 -7.54 -6.21 3.49
CA GLY A 398 -6.59 -5.88 4.54
C GLY A 398 -5.16 -6.33 4.24
N ILE A 399 -4.77 -6.51 2.96
CA ILE A 399 -3.40 -6.85 2.57
C ILE A 399 -2.77 -5.66 1.87
N LEU A 400 -1.88 -4.95 2.55
CA LEU A 400 -1.22 -3.75 2.05
C LEU A 400 0.14 -4.10 1.49
N ILE A 401 0.26 -4.04 0.17
CA ILE A 401 1.50 -4.35 -0.53
C ILE A 401 2.14 -3.02 -0.97
N LYS A 402 3.41 -2.78 -0.58
CA LYS A 402 4.12 -1.53 -0.87
C LYS A 402 4.50 -1.33 -2.32
N GLY A 403 4.40 -2.36 -3.16
CA GLY A 403 4.88 -2.23 -4.53
C GLY A 403 4.65 -3.44 -5.41
N GLY A 404 4.75 -3.23 -6.72
CA GLY A 404 4.67 -4.30 -7.69
C GLY A 404 5.81 -5.31 -7.57
N SER A 405 7.01 -4.86 -7.16
CA SER A 405 8.15 -5.75 -6.93
C SER A 405 7.87 -6.73 -5.79
N HIS A 406 7.35 -6.23 -4.68
CA HIS A 406 6.97 -7.04 -3.52
C HIS A 406 5.84 -8.02 -3.84
N LEU A 407 4.82 -7.61 -4.60
CA LEU A 407 3.77 -8.53 -5.06
C LEU A 407 4.34 -9.71 -5.88
N GLU A 408 5.27 -9.42 -6.80
CA GLU A 408 5.88 -10.48 -7.62
C GLU A 408 6.74 -11.42 -6.79
N GLN A 409 7.53 -10.89 -5.86
CA GLN A 409 8.38 -11.68 -4.98
C GLN A 409 7.56 -12.53 -4.01
N ALA A 410 6.47 -11.99 -3.45
CA ALA A 410 5.57 -12.74 -2.58
C ALA A 410 4.99 -13.98 -3.28
N GLY A 411 4.70 -13.89 -4.58
CA GLY A 411 4.27 -15.03 -5.39
C GLY A 411 5.35 -16.08 -5.65
N ARG A 412 6.62 -15.81 -5.31
CA ARG A 412 7.78 -16.69 -5.51
C ARG A 412 8.39 -17.21 -4.22
N VAL A 413 7.97 -16.69 -3.06
CA VAL A 413 8.43 -17.15 -1.75
C VAL A 413 8.29 -18.67 -1.66
N ASP A 414 9.36 -19.33 -1.25
CA ASP A 414 9.44 -20.78 -1.07
C ASP A 414 10.06 -21.19 0.27
N ALA A 415 10.55 -20.24 1.07
CA ALA A 415 10.86 -20.42 2.48
C ALA A 415 10.20 -19.31 3.32
N ILE A 416 9.61 -19.66 4.47
CA ILE A 416 9.04 -18.68 5.39
C ILE A 416 9.65 -18.83 6.78
N VAL A 417 10.11 -17.70 7.33
CA VAL A 417 10.59 -17.57 8.70
C VAL A 417 9.51 -16.84 9.49
N PHE A 418 9.04 -17.46 10.57
CA PHE A 418 8.07 -16.88 11.48
C PHE A 418 8.76 -16.45 12.76
N ASP A 419 8.57 -15.19 13.17
CA ASP A 419 8.66 -14.87 14.59
C ASP A 419 7.52 -15.58 15.32
N LYS A 420 7.75 -16.08 16.52
CA LYS A 420 6.70 -16.78 17.26
C LYS A 420 5.72 -15.80 17.88
N THR A 421 6.24 -14.90 18.72
CA THR A 421 5.46 -14.04 19.60
C THR A 421 4.69 -13.00 18.77
N GLY A 422 3.38 -12.89 18.99
CA GLY A 422 2.51 -11.95 18.25
C GLY A 422 2.17 -12.36 16.82
N THR A 423 2.79 -13.41 16.30
CA THR A 423 2.60 -13.88 14.93
C THR A 423 1.96 -15.27 14.90
N LEU A 424 2.67 -16.33 15.31
CA LEU A 424 2.08 -17.67 15.45
C LEU A 424 1.23 -17.77 16.72
N THR A 425 1.53 -16.93 17.69
CA THR A 425 0.74 -16.75 18.91
C THR A 425 -0.05 -15.45 18.87
N VAL A 426 -1.02 -15.32 19.78
CA VAL A 426 -1.86 -14.12 19.91
C VAL A 426 -1.03 -12.90 20.34
N GLY A 427 0.12 -13.09 21.00
CA GLY A 427 0.96 -11.99 21.49
C GLY A 427 0.38 -11.31 22.73
N ARG A 428 -0.60 -11.95 23.38
CA ARG A 428 -1.23 -11.49 24.62
C ARG A 428 -1.09 -12.58 25.67
N PRO A 429 0.07 -12.69 26.33
CA PRO A 429 0.27 -13.71 27.35
C PRO A 429 -0.80 -13.63 28.44
N VAL A 430 -1.17 -14.78 29.00
CA VAL A 430 -2.12 -14.89 30.11
C VAL A 430 -1.47 -15.62 31.28
N VAL A 431 -1.78 -15.19 32.50
CA VAL A 431 -1.33 -15.87 33.72
C VAL A 431 -2.16 -17.12 33.92
N THR A 432 -1.52 -18.29 33.86
CA THR A 432 -2.19 -19.60 33.95
C THR A 432 -2.09 -20.20 35.36
N ASN A 433 -0.89 -20.18 35.96
CA ASN A 433 -0.67 -20.73 37.30
C ASN A 433 -0.03 -19.70 38.23
N ILE A 434 -0.42 -19.76 39.51
CA ILE A 434 0.16 -18.97 40.59
C ILE A 434 0.43 -19.92 41.74
N VAL A 435 1.69 -20.08 42.12
CA VAL A 435 2.12 -21.08 43.10
C VAL A 435 2.90 -20.40 44.21
N ALA A 436 2.32 -20.37 45.40
CA ALA A 436 3.06 -20.04 46.62
C ALA A 436 3.94 -21.22 47.06
N MET A 437 5.22 -20.94 47.28
CA MET A 437 6.22 -21.94 47.67
C MET A 437 6.71 -21.77 49.11
N HIS A 438 6.52 -20.57 49.68
CA HIS A 438 6.78 -20.28 51.08
C HIS A 438 5.49 -20.38 51.91
N LYS A 439 5.58 -20.81 53.17
CA LYS A 439 4.40 -21.04 54.03
C LYS A 439 3.68 -19.76 54.43
N ASP A 440 4.41 -18.65 54.47
CA ASP A 440 3.90 -17.34 54.89
C ASP A 440 3.33 -16.51 53.72
N TRP A 441 3.19 -17.12 52.55
CA TRP A 441 2.74 -16.45 51.33
C TRP A 441 1.53 -17.16 50.74
N GLU A 442 0.53 -16.38 50.37
CA GLU A 442 -0.62 -16.82 49.58
C GLU A 442 -0.39 -16.55 48.09
N PRO A 443 -0.99 -17.34 47.17
CA PRO A 443 -0.89 -17.11 45.72
C PRO A 443 -1.23 -15.67 45.31
N GLU A 444 -2.27 -15.09 45.89
CA GLU A 444 -2.71 -13.72 45.63
C GLU A 444 -1.64 -12.69 45.99
N GLN A 445 -0.89 -12.94 47.06
CA GLN A 445 0.24 -12.08 47.46
C GLN A 445 1.42 -12.24 46.51
N VAL A 446 1.70 -13.47 46.05
CA VAL A 446 2.75 -13.70 45.03
C VAL A 446 2.42 -12.92 43.75
N LEU A 447 1.16 -12.97 43.29
CA LEU A 447 0.72 -12.22 42.12
C LEU A 447 0.79 -10.70 42.34
N ALA A 448 0.32 -10.20 43.49
CA ALA A 448 0.34 -8.77 43.82
C ALA A 448 1.75 -8.19 43.82
N TYR A 449 2.72 -8.89 44.41
CA TYR A 449 4.12 -8.45 44.45
C TYR A 449 4.84 -8.62 43.10
N ALA A 450 4.45 -9.61 42.30
CA ALA A 450 4.92 -9.70 40.92
C ALA A 450 4.41 -8.51 40.08
N ALA A 451 3.12 -8.17 40.18
CA ALA A 451 2.54 -7.00 39.51
C ALA A 451 3.17 -5.69 39.98
N SER A 452 3.45 -5.56 41.28
CA SER A 452 4.15 -4.40 41.85
C SER A 452 5.53 -4.22 41.23
N SER A 453 6.25 -5.33 40.99
CA SER A 453 7.53 -5.31 40.30
C SER A 453 7.36 -4.79 38.87
N GLU A 454 6.34 -5.28 38.15
CA GLU A 454 6.08 -5.07 36.72
C GLU A 454 5.34 -3.77 36.35
N ILE A 455 4.75 -3.03 37.29
CA ILE A 455 3.80 -1.93 36.98
C ILE A 455 4.36 -0.75 36.15
N ARG A 456 5.69 -0.60 36.04
CA ARG A 456 6.35 0.40 35.17
C ARG A 456 6.95 -0.19 33.89
N SER A 457 6.90 -1.50 33.73
CA SER A 457 7.39 -2.21 32.57
C SER A 457 6.34 -2.19 31.46
N ARG A 458 6.80 -1.96 30.22
CA ARG A 458 5.96 -2.03 29.01
C ARG A 458 6.10 -3.38 28.29
N HIS A 459 6.64 -4.38 28.99
CA HIS A 459 6.85 -5.70 28.42
C HIS A 459 5.51 -6.46 28.35
N PRO A 460 5.21 -7.22 27.28
CA PRO A 460 3.94 -7.97 27.19
C PRO A 460 3.69 -8.93 28.37
N LEU A 461 4.74 -9.54 28.91
CA LEU A 461 4.64 -10.36 30.14
C LEU A 461 4.26 -9.52 31.36
N ALA A 462 4.76 -8.29 31.49
CA ALA A 462 4.43 -7.38 32.57
C ALA A 462 2.95 -7.01 32.55
N GLU A 463 2.46 -6.62 31.37
CA GLU A 463 1.06 -6.27 31.15
C GLU A 463 0.13 -7.44 31.46
N ALA A 464 0.52 -8.67 31.12
CA ALA A 464 -0.24 -9.87 31.46
C ALA A 464 -0.37 -10.09 32.97
N VAL A 465 0.70 -9.85 33.73
CA VAL A 465 0.69 -9.94 35.21
C VAL A 465 -0.20 -8.84 35.80
N ILE A 466 -0.04 -7.60 35.36
CA ILE A 466 -0.84 -6.45 35.84
C ILE A 466 -2.32 -6.69 35.53
N ARG A 467 -2.65 -7.02 34.28
CA ARG A 467 -4.03 -7.30 33.84
C ARG A 467 -4.67 -8.41 34.66
N SER A 468 -3.96 -9.53 34.87
CA SER A 468 -4.50 -10.63 35.69
C SER A 468 -4.71 -10.23 37.14
N THR A 469 -3.91 -9.31 37.67
CA THR A 469 -4.04 -8.80 39.05
C THR A 469 -5.25 -7.87 39.18
N GLU A 470 -5.46 -6.99 38.21
CA GLU A 470 -6.61 -6.08 38.13
C GLU A 470 -7.93 -6.82 37.92
N GLU A 471 -7.97 -7.79 37.00
CA GLU A 471 -9.14 -8.64 36.72
C GLU A 471 -9.58 -9.46 37.95
N ARG A 472 -8.62 -9.84 38.80
CA ARG A 472 -8.87 -10.55 40.07
C ARG A 472 -9.16 -9.60 41.23
N HIS A 473 -9.20 -8.29 41.00
CA HIS A 473 -9.41 -7.25 42.00
C HIS A 473 -8.42 -7.29 43.17
N ILE A 474 -7.17 -7.65 42.89
CA ILE A 474 -6.09 -7.69 43.87
C ILE A 474 -5.40 -6.33 43.92
N SER A 475 -5.20 -5.78 45.12
CA SER A 475 -4.51 -4.50 45.30
C SER A 475 -3.01 -4.66 45.02
N ILE A 476 -2.46 -3.84 44.12
CA ILE A 476 -1.04 -3.83 43.80
C ILE A 476 -0.31 -2.93 44.81
N PRO A 477 0.66 -3.46 45.59
CA PRO A 477 1.47 -2.65 46.49
C PRO A 477 2.28 -1.58 45.76
N PRO A 478 2.46 -0.38 46.33
CA PRO A 478 3.36 0.62 45.76
C PRO A 478 4.83 0.15 45.86
N HIS A 479 5.62 0.43 44.83
CA HIS A 479 7.07 0.24 44.84
C HIS A 479 7.79 1.58 44.68
N GLU A 480 9.06 1.63 45.10
CA GLU A 480 9.87 2.86 45.08
C GLU A 480 10.77 2.90 43.83
N GLU A 481 11.57 1.85 43.62
CA GLU A 481 12.56 1.75 42.54
C GLU A 481 12.48 0.39 41.82
N CYS A 482 12.61 0.40 40.49
CA CYS A 482 12.70 -0.80 39.67
C CYS A 482 13.93 -0.73 38.75
N GLU A 483 14.64 -1.84 38.64
CA GLU A 483 15.76 -2.07 37.74
C GLU A 483 15.45 -3.26 36.83
N VAL A 484 15.50 -3.04 35.52
CA VAL A 484 15.32 -4.10 34.51
C VAL A 484 16.65 -4.79 34.25
N LEU A 485 16.70 -6.10 34.46
CA LEU A 485 17.86 -6.95 34.18
C LEU A 485 17.61 -7.68 32.86
N VAL A 486 18.13 -7.12 31.77
CA VAL A 486 17.89 -7.56 30.39
C VAL A 486 18.15 -9.07 30.24
N GLY A 487 17.17 -9.80 29.69
CA GLY A 487 17.24 -11.25 29.47
C GLY A 487 17.10 -12.11 30.73
N LEU A 488 16.96 -11.52 31.92
CA LEU A 488 16.92 -12.24 33.20
C LEU A 488 15.64 -11.99 33.99
N GLY A 489 15.15 -10.75 34.05
CA GLY A 489 13.96 -10.35 34.80
C GLY A 489 14.09 -8.94 35.38
N MET A 490 13.56 -8.72 36.58
CA MET A 490 13.58 -7.42 37.25
C MET A 490 13.95 -7.53 38.73
N ARG A 491 14.56 -6.44 39.23
CA ARG A 491 14.81 -6.20 40.64
C ARG A 491 14.01 -4.97 41.07
N THR A 492 13.22 -5.10 42.13
CA THR A 492 12.34 -4.02 42.60
C THR A 492 12.52 -3.82 44.10
N TRP A 493 12.46 -2.57 44.54
CA TRP A 493 12.38 -2.21 45.96
C TRP A 493 10.96 -1.78 46.30
N ALA A 494 10.27 -2.53 47.16
CA ALA A 494 8.90 -2.24 47.59
C ALA A 494 8.70 -2.59 49.07
N ASP A 495 8.02 -1.71 49.81
CA ASP A 495 7.72 -1.91 51.25
C ASP A 495 8.96 -2.24 52.11
N GLY A 496 10.11 -1.62 51.79
CA GLY A 496 11.39 -1.88 52.46
C GLY A 496 12.01 -3.26 52.16
N ARG A 497 11.49 -3.99 51.17
CA ARG A 497 11.96 -5.32 50.77
C ARG A 497 12.55 -5.31 49.37
N THR A 498 13.51 -6.20 49.13
CA THR A 498 14.06 -6.45 47.80
C THR A 498 13.31 -7.59 47.12
N LEU A 499 12.68 -7.29 46.00
CA LEU A 499 11.97 -8.23 45.13
C LEU A 499 12.84 -8.58 43.92
N LEU A 500 12.87 -9.86 43.57
CA LEU A 500 13.45 -10.36 42.32
C LEU A 500 12.36 -11.16 41.61
N LEU A 501 11.99 -10.75 40.41
CA LEU A 501 11.02 -11.44 39.57
C LEU A 501 11.67 -11.79 38.24
N GLY A 502 11.77 -13.08 37.90
CA GLY A 502 12.36 -13.47 36.63
C GLY A 502 12.69 -14.94 36.46
N SER A 503 13.62 -15.20 35.54
CA SER A 503 14.07 -16.55 35.18
C SER A 503 14.79 -17.27 36.34
N PRO A 504 14.89 -18.60 36.30
CA PRO A 504 15.74 -19.35 37.24
C PRO A 504 17.21 -18.89 37.24
N SER A 505 17.70 -18.36 36.12
CA SER A 505 19.06 -17.84 35.98
C SER A 505 19.27 -16.55 36.78
N LEU A 506 18.27 -15.66 36.84
CA LEU A 506 18.29 -14.47 37.70
C LEU A 506 18.44 -14.84 39.18
N LEU A 507 17.62 -15.78 39.65
CA LEU A 507 17.68 -16.19 41.06
C LEU A 507 19.03 -16.83 41.40
N ARG A 508 19.62 -17.59 40.48
CA ARG A 508 20.97 -18.15 40.65
C ARG A 508 22.06 -17.08 40.70
N SER A 509 22.01 -16.06 39.84
CA SER A 509 23.01 -14.97 39.86
C SER A 509 22.95 -14.17 41.16
N GLU A 510 21.74 -14.00 41.72
CA GLU A 510 21.49 -13.33 43.00
C GLU A 510 21.65 -14.26 44.22
N LYS A 511 22.18 -15.48 44.03
CA LYS A 511 22.44 -16.48 45.08
C LYS A 511 21.20 -16.92 45.86
N VAL A 512 20.00 -16.78 45.27
CA VAL A 512 18.75 -17.31 45.82
C VAL A 512 18.67 -18.81 45.56
N LYS A 513 18.40 -19.59 46.61
CA LYS A 513 18.28 -21.06 46.48
C LYS A 513 16.95 -21.43 45.83
N VAL A 514 17.00 -21.96 44.62
CA VAL A 514 15.86 -22.61 43.96
C VAL A 514 15.73 -24.03 44.51
N SER A 515 14.61 -24.32 45.19
CA SER A 515 14.38 -25.66 45.78
C SER A 515 14.11 -26.71 44.69
N LYS A 516 14.33 -28.00 44.98
CA LYS A 516 14.01 -29.09 44.04
C LYS A 516 12.53 -29.05 43.61
N LYS A 517 11.62 -28.81 44.55
CA LYS A 517 10.18 -28.64 44.27
C LYS A 517 9.91 -27.48 43.29
N ALA A 518 10.66 -26.38 43.41
CA ALA A 518 10.53 -25.25 42.49
C ALA A 518 11.04 -25.60 41.09
N GLN A 519 12.16 -26.31 41.02
CA GLN A 519 12.69 -26.80 39.75
C GLN A 519 11.73 -27.78 39.06
N ASP A 520 11.15 -28.72 39.81
CA ASP A 520 10.16 -29.68 39.27
C ASP A 520 8.94 -28.95 38.67
N TRP A 521 8.50 -27.84 39.29
CA TRP A 521 7.44 -26.99 38.74
C TRP A 521 7.88 -26.25 37.49
N VAL A 522 9.08 -25.66 37.49
CA VAL A 522 9.63 -24.97 36.30
C VAL A 522 9.69 -25.92 35.11
N ASP A 523 10.21 -27.14 35.30
CA ASP A 523 10.35 -28.13 34.24
C ASP A 523 8.97 -28.60 33.73
N LYS A 524 8.01 -28.81 34.65
CA LYS A 524 6.62 -29.14 34.29
C LYS A 524 5.97 -28.05 33.45
N LEU A 525 6.08 -26.79 33.87
CA LEU A 525 5.44 -25.64 33.22
C LEU A 525 6.04 -25.38 31.84
N ARG A 526 7.37 -25.50 31.70
CA ARG A 526 8.05 -25.42 30.40
C ARG A 526 7.58 -26.50 29.43
N GLY A 527 7.39 -27.72 29.91
CA GLY A 527 6.82 -28.83 29.13
C GLY A 527 5.35 -28.61 28.71
N GLN A 528 4.69 -27.58 29.24
CA GLN A 528 3.33 -27.16 28.87
C GLN A 528 3.34 -25.86 28.03
N ALA A 529 4.49 -25.48 27.48
CA ALA A 529 4.72 -24.21 26.78
C ALA A 529 4.42 -22.97 27.63
N GLU A 530 4.61 -23.06 28.95
CA GLU A 530 4.45 -21.93 29.87
C GLU A 530 5.81 -21.37 30.30
N THR A 531 5.89 -20.05 30.41
CA THR A 531 7.05 -19.30 30.88
C THR A 531 6.93 -19.05 32.39
N PRO A 532 7.72 -19.73 33.25
CA PRO A 532 7.69 -19.50 34.68
C PRO A 532 8.53 -18.28 35.08
N LEU A 533 7.93 -17.36 35.82
CA LEU A 533 8.60 -16.27 36.52
C LEU A 533 8.64 -16.59 38.01
N LEU A 534 9.85 -16.72 38.56
CA LEU A 534 10.07 -16.96 39.98
C LEU A 534 10.14 -15.63 40.72
N LEU A 535 9.43 -15.55 41.84
CA LEU A 535 9.46 -14.40 42.74
C LEU A 535 10.27 -14.75 43.99
N ALA A 536 11.31 -13.97 44.26
CA ALA A 536 12.04 -13.99 45.51
C ALA A 536 11.92 -12.65 46.25
N VAL A 537 11.77 -12.72 47.57
CA VAL A 537 11.67 -11.57 48.47
C VAL A 537 12.78 -11.71 49.51
N ASP A 538 13.60 -10.67 49.66
CA ASP A 538 14.72 -10.61 50.61
C ASP A 538 15.64 -11.86 50.54
N GLY A 539 15.94 -12.30 49.32
CA GLY A 539 16.81 -13.44 49.06
C GLY A 539 16.15 -14.82 49.26
N THR A 540 14.85 -14.88 49.54
CA THR A 540 14.09 -16.12 49.73
C THR A 540 13.07 -16.31 48.60
N LEU A 541 13.06 -17.49 47.97
CA LEU A 541 12.04 -17.83 46.98
C LEU A 541 10.66 -17.95 47.64
N VAL A 542 9.72 -17.09 47.25
CA VAL A 542 8.37 -17.05 47.84
C VAL A 542 7.33 -17.76 46.99
N GLY A 543 7.50 -17.75 45.67
CA GLY A 543 6.56 -18.38 44.75
C GLY A 543 6.98 -18.27 43.30
N LEU A 544 6.09 -18.68 42.40
CA LEU A 544 6.18 -18.44 40.98
C LEU A 544 4.81 -18.13 40.38
N ILE A 545 4.85 -17.46 39.25
CA ILE A 545 3.73 -17.32 38.33
C ILE A 545 4.14 -17.92 36.98
N SER A 546 3.20 -18.43 36.22
CA SER A 546 3.45 -18.86 34.86
C SER A 546 2.56 -18.11 33.88
N LEU A 547 3.15 -17.82 32.73
CA LEU A 547 2.49 -17.15 31.64
C LEU A 547 2.49 -18.05 30.41
N ARG A 548 1.40 -18.07 29.68
CA ARG A 548 1.30 -18.74 28.39
C ARG A 548 0.87 -17.74 27.34
N ASP A 549 1.58 -17.73 26.21
CA ASP A 549 1.09 -17.08 25.00
C ASP A 549 0.43 -18.16 24.15
N GLU A 550 -0.87 -17.99 23.90
CA GLU A 550 -1.66 -19.01 23.21
C GLU A 550 -1.34 -19.01 21.71
N VAL A 551 -1.16 -20.21 21.16
CA VAL A 551 -1.03 -20.41 19.72
C VAL A 551 -2.35 -20.05 19.05
N ARG A 552 -2.29 -19.36 17.91
CA ARG A 552 -3.49 -19.00 17.16
C ARG A 552 -4.22 -20.26 16.68
N PRO A 553 -5.55 -20.35 16.84
CA PRO A 553 -6.31 -21.53 16.43
C PRO A 553 -6.09 -21.93 14.97
N GLU A 554 -5.91 -20.95 14.09
CA GLU A 554 -5.71 -21.11 12.66
C GLU A 554 -4.25 -21.43 12.25
N ALA A 555 -3.27 -21.26 13.15
CA ALA A 555 -1.85 -21.34 12.79
C ALA A 555 -1.46 -22.70 12.18
N ALA A 556 -1.88 -23.80 12.80
CA ALA A 556 -1.55 -25.14 12.32
C ALA A 556 -2.14 -25.43 10.92
N GLU A 557 -3.37 -24.97 10.67
CA GLU A 557 -4.02 -25.10 9.37
C GLU A 557 -3.29 -24.28 8.30
N VAL A 558 -3.01 -23.01 8.58
CA VAL A 558 -2.30 -22.11 7.66
C VAL A 558 -0.91 -22.64 7.31
N LEU A 559 -0.14 -23.14 8.28
CA LEU A 559 1.18 -23.72 8.03
C LEU A 559 1.11 -24.96 7.13
N LYS A 560 0.10 -25.80 7.32
CA LYS A 560 -0.15 -26.97 6.47
C LYS A 560 -0.51 -26.57 5.04
N GLU A 561 -1.34 -25.55 4.87
CA GLU A 561 -1.71 -25.03 3.55
C GLU A 561 -0.55 -24.31 2.85
N LEU A 562 0.29 -23.58 3.59
CA LEU A 562 1.52 -22.99 3.06
C LEU A 562 2.44 -24.07 2.47
N ARG A 563 2.63 -25.19 3.19
CA ARG A 563 3.37 -26.37 2.68
C ARG A 563 2.73 -26.95 1.42
N ALA A 564 1.41 -27.16 1.45
CA ALA A 564 0.66 -27.71 0.31
C ALA A 564 0.77 -26.82 -0.94
N ASN A 565 0.82 -25.50 -0.74
CA ASN A 565 0.96 -24.52 -1.81
C ASN A 565 2.42 -24.37 -2.28
N GLY A 566 3.38 -25.11 -1.74
CA GLY A 566 4.76 -25.15 -2.24
C GLY A 566 5.79 -24.33 -1.46
N ILE A 567 5.49 -23.91 -0.23
CA ILE A 567 6.53 -23.50 0.72
C ILE A 567 7.30 -24.74 1.15
N ARG A 568 8.61 -24.76 0.88
CA ARG A 568 9.49 -25.91 1.09
C ARG A 568 10.10 -25.93 2.48
N ARG A 569 10.33 -24.75 3.07
CA ARG A 569 10.96 -24.60 4.38
C ARG A 569 10.15 -23.63 5.22
N ILE A 570 9.87 -24.02 6.46
CA ILE A 570 9.18 -23.21 7.46
C ILE A 570 10.06 -23.25 8.69
N VAL A 571 10.50 -22.08 9.15
CA VAL A 571 11.38 -21.94 10.32
C VAL A 571 10.69 -21.06 11.36
N MET A 572 10.66 -21.51 12.62
CA MET A 572 10.17 -20.69 13.73
C MET A 572 11.34 -20.12 14.54
N LEU A 573 11.34 -18.81 14.77
CA LEU A 573 12.30 -18.12 15.62
C LEU A 573 11.62 -17.62 16.89
N THR A 574 12.28 -17.78 18.03
CA THR A 574 11.77 -17.28 19.31
C THR A 574 12.89 -16.95 20.28
N GLY A 575 12.65 -15.94 21.12
CA GLY A 575 13.52 -15.64 22.27
C GLY A 575 13.27 -16.53 23.49
N ASP A 576 12.28 -17.42 23.43
CA ASP A 576 11.93 -18.30 24.54
C ASP A 576 12.93 -19.45 24.73
N HIS A 577 12.85 -20.10 25.90
CA HIS A 577 13.68 -21.25 26.25
C HIS A 577 13.43 -22.43 25.27
N PRO A 578 14.45 -23.26 24.95
CA PRO A 578 14.32 -24.36 24.00
C PRO A 578 13.19 -25.35 24.29
N ASP A 579 12.94 -25.65 25.58
CA ASP A 579 11.83 -26.54 25.98
C ASP A 579 10.46 -26.00 25.56
N ILE A 580 10.24 -24.68 25.68
CA ILE A 580 8.98 -24.03 25.29
C ILE A 580 8.86 -23.99 23.78
N ALA A 581 9.94 -23.59 23.10
CA ALA A 581 10.00 -23.54 21.63
C ALA A 581 9.70 -24.91 21.02
N LYS A 582 10.27 -25.98 21.58
CA LYS A 582 10.03 -27.36 21.15
C LYS A 582 8.56 -27.75 21.25
N VAL A 583 7.88 -27.46 22.37
CA VAL A 583 6.47 -27.80 22.55
C VAL A 583 5.59 -27.09 21.52
N VAL A 584 5.82 -25.79 21.29
CA VAL A 584 5.07 -25.01 20.29
C VAL A 584 5.36 -25.50 18.87
N ALA A 585 6.62 -25.82 18.57
CA ALA A 585 7.00 -26.38 17.27
C ALA A 585 6.35 -27.74 17.02
N GLU A 586 6.29 -28.62 18.02
CA GLU A 586 5.60 -29.91 17.93
C GLU A 586 4.08 -29.73 17.75
N GLU A 587 3.46 -28.78 18.47
CA GLU A 587 2.04 -28.44 18.33
C GLU A 587 1.68 -27.93 16.93
N LEU A 588 2.57 -27.15 16.31
CA LEU A 588 2.42 -26.59 14.97
C LEU A 588 3.03 -27.46 13.85
N GLU A 589 3.54 -28.64 14.19
CA GLU A 589 4.25 -29.55 13.29
C GLU A 589 5.41 -28.89 12.53
N ILE A 590 6.14 -27.95 13.14
CA ILE A 590 7.29 -27.23 12.56
C ILE A 590 8.59 -27.99 12.84
N ASP A 591 9.26 -28.46 11.77
CA ASP A 591 10.48 -29.27 11.89
C ASP A 591 11.74 -28.46 12.24
N GLU A 592 11.74 -27.15 11.94
CA GLU A 592 12.90 -26.27 12.11
C GLU A 592 12.56 -25.08 13.00
N TRP A 593 13.28 -24.96 14.12
CA TRP A 593 13.12 -23.85 15.03
C TRP A 593 14.45 -23.47 15.70
N ARG A 594 14.58 -22.19 16.08
CA ARG A 594 15.66 -21.70 16.94
C ARG A 594 15.06 -20.94 18.12
N ALA A 595 15.63 -21.20 19.30
CA ALA A 595 15.21 -20.65 20.58
C ALA A 595 16.31 -19.75 21.15
N GLU A 596 15.97 -18.91 22.13
CA GLU A 596 16.88 -17.92 22.73
C GLU A 596 17.56 -17.01 21.68
N VAL A 597 16.84 -16.73 20.59
CA VAL A 597 17.32 -15.96 19.43
C VAL A 597 17.29 -14.47 19.74
N MET A 598 18.43 -13.78 19.59
CA MET A 598 18.51 -12.32 19.68
C MET A 598 18.09 -11.67 18.36
N PRO A 599 17.72 -10.37 18.34
CA PRO A 599 17.34 -9.69 17.09
C PRO A 599 18.39 -9.79 15.97
N GLU A 600 19.69 -9.80 16.31
CA GLU A 600 20.78 -9.95 15.34
C GLU A 600 20.84 -11.37 14.73
N ASP A 601 20.54 -12.38 15.53
CA ASP A 601 20.54 -13.79 15.11
C ASP A 601 19.38 -14.08 14.14
N LYS A 602 18.25 -13.36 14.27
CA LYS A 602 17.12 -13.46 13.33
C LYS A 602 17.55 -13.10 11.90
N LEU A 603 18.38 -12.06 11.76
CA LEU A 603 18.92 -11.62 10.48
C LEU A 603 19.87 -12.66 9.86
N GLU A 604 20.68 -13.32 10.68
CA GLU A 604 21.59 -14.37 10.21
C GLU A 604 20.82 -15.56 9.62
N VAL A 605 19.75 -16.02 10.27
CA VAL A 605 18.88 -17.09 9.75
C VAL A 605 18.32 -16.75 8.38
N VAL A 606 17.84 -15.51 8.19
CA VAL A 606 17.29 -15.05 6.92
C VAL A 606 18.36 -15.11 5.83
N ARG A 607 19.58 -14.64 6.12
CA ARG A 607 20.70 -14.67 5.17
C ARG A 607 21.16 -16.08 4.84
N GLU A 608 21.22 -16.98 5.82
CA GLU A 608 21.56 -18.39 5.60
C GLU A 608 20.59 -19.04 4.60
N LEU A 609 19.28 -18.81 4.75
CA LEU A 609 18.27 -19.33 3.83
C LEU A 609 18.39 -18.69 2.44
N GLN A 610 18.70 -17.40 2.36
CA GLN A 610 18.95 -16.72 1.08
C GLN A 610 20.20 -17.27 0.37
N ASP A 611 21.28 -17.53 1.11
CA ASP A 611 22.52 -18.11 0.60
C ASP A 611 22.32 -19.56 0.12
N ASP A 612 21.42 -20.30 0.75
CA ASP A 612 20.95 -21.62 0.29
C ASP A 612 20.09 -21.55 -0.99
N GLY A 613 19.77 -20.35 -1.46
CA GLY A 613 19.06 -20.10 -2.72
C GLY A 613 17.54 -20.06 -2.61
N TYR A 614 16.99 -19.97 -1.39
CA TYR A 614 15.56 -19.76 -1.17
C TYR A 614 15.17 -18.28 -1.36
N ILE A 615 13.91 -18.05 -1.73
CA ILE A 615 13.28 -16.73 -1.67
C ILE A 615 12.54 -16.65 -0.34
N VAL A 616 13.07 -15.83 0.56
CA VAL A 616 12.72 -15.87 1.99
C VAL A 616 11.67 -14.82 2.32
N GLY A 617 10.53 -15.28 2.82
CA GLY A 617 9.54 -14.43 3.50
C GLY A 617 9.80 -14.42 5.00
N MET A 618 9.91 -13.25 5.63
CA MET A 618 9.93 -13.11 7.09
C MET A 618 8.57 -12.60 7.54
N VAL A 619 7.95 -13.24 8.54
CA VAL A 619 6.67 -12.83 9.12
C VAL A 619 6.87 -12.48 10.59
N GLY A 620 6.42 -11.30 11.00
CA GLY A 620 6.48 -10.91 12.40
C GLY A 620 5.68 -9.66 12.75
N ASP A 621 5.82 -9.17 13.99
CA ASP A 621 5.08 -8.02 14.53
C ASP A 621 5.76 -6.66 14.22
N GLY A 622 7.00 -6.70 13.72
CA GLY A 622 7.82 -5.55 13.34
C GLY A 622 8.39 -4.75 14.51
N ILE A 623 8.29 -5.23 15.75
CA ILE A 623 8.89 -4.58 16.93
C ILE A 623 10.31 -5.11 17.16
N ASN A 624 10.45 -6.44 17.24
CA ASN A 624 11.72 -7.10 17.60
C ASN A 624 12.48 -7.66 16.39
N ASP A 625 11.89 -7.59 15.21
CA ASP A 625 12.28 -8.29 14.00
C ASP A 625 12.36 -7.36 12.78
N ALA A 626 12.18 -6.05 12.96
CA ALA A 626 12.30 -5.04 11.89
C ALA A 626 13.59 -5.19 11.05
N PRO A 627 14.79 -5.46 11.62
CA PRO A 627 15.98 -5.70 10.81
C PRO A 627 15.91 -6.96 9.94
N ALA A 628 15.28 -8.02 10.44
CA ALA A 628 15.11 -9.28 9.71
C ALA A 628 14.02 -9.14 8.62
N LEU A 629 12.91 -8.46 8.93
CA LEU A 629 11.86 -8.11 7.97
C LEU A 629 12.42 -7.29 6.79
N ALA A 630 13.29 -6.32 7.06
CA ALA A 630 13.89 -5.48 6.04
C ALA A 630 14.92 -6.20 5.17
N ALA A 631 15.52 -7.28 5.66
CA ALA A 631 16.56 -8.03 4.95
C ALA A 631 16.02 -9.23 4.17
N ALA A 632 14.85 -9.74 4.55
CA ALA A 632 14.14 -10.78 3.81
C ALA A 632 13.83 -10.31 2.37
N ASP A 633 13.64 -11.26 1.46
CA ASP A 633 13.17 -10.93 0.10
C ASP A 633 11.76 -10.33 0.15
N ILE A 634 10.96 -10.78 1.13
CA ILE A 634 9.68 -10.20 1.50
C ILE A 634 9.51 -10.15 3.01
N GLY A 635 9.47 -8.95 3.57
CA GLY A 635 9.03 -8.72 4.95
C GLY A 635 7.50 -8.60 5.05
N ILE A 636 6.87 -9.40 5.90
CA ILE A 636 5.43 -9.38 6.16
C ILE A 636 5.17 -9.00 7.63
N ALA A 637 4.55 -7.85 7.86
CA ALA A 637 4.12 -7.45 9.20
C ALA A 637 2.68 -7.89 9.47
N MET A 638 2.45 -8.45 10.66
CA MET A 638 1.12 -8.78 11.19
C MET A 638 0.51 -7.56 11.91
N GLY A 639 -0.77 -7.30 11.64
CA GLY A 639 -1.59 -6.31 12.34
C GLY A 639 -1.27 -4.84 12.03
N LEU A 640 -2.29 -4.01 11.81
CA LEU A 640 -2.16 -2.54 11.92
C LEU A 640 -1.87 -2.06 13.35
N ALA A 641 -1.99 -2.96 14.34
CA ALA A 641 -1.59 -2.74 15.72
C ALA A 641 -0.06 -2.89 15.92
N GLY A 642 0.67 -3.40 14.93
CA GLY A 642 2.12 -3.23 14.87
C GLY A 642 2.45 -1.74 14.86
N THR A 643 3.51 -1.36 15.56
CA THR A 643 3.95 0.05 15.64
C THR A 643 4.04 0.68 14.23
N ASP A 644 3.84 1.99 14.08
CA ASP A 644 3.97 2.68 12.77
C ASP A 644 5.29 2.32 12.05
N VAL A 645 6.32 1.97 12.83
CA VAL A 645 7.63 1.47 12.37
C VAL A 645 7.55 0.11 11.67
N ALA A 646 6.74 -0.83 12.15
CA ALA A 646 6.54 -2.16 11.55
C ALA A 646 5.93 -2.05 10.14
N VAL A 647 4.87 -1.25 10.01
CA VAL A 647 4.21 -0.97 8.72
C VAL A 647 5.16 -0.18 7.79
N GLU A 648 5.93 0.75 8.32
CA GLU A 648 6.97 1.47 7.57
C GLU A 648 8.12 0.57 7.10
N THR A 649 8.40 -0.53 7.80
CA THR A 649 9.52 -1.43 7.47
C THR A 649 9.13 -2.58 6.56
N ALA A 650 7.94 -3.19 6.72
CA ALA A 650 7.54 -4.40 6.00
C ALA A 650 7.07 -4.15 4.55
N ASP A 651 7.43 -5.02 3.62
CA ASP A 651 7.01 -4.95 2.21
C ASP A 651 5.52 -5.21 2.01
N VAL A 652 4.98 -6.08 2.87
CA VAL A 652 3.56 -6.39 2.98
C VAL A 652 3.14 -6.19 4.43
N ALA A 653 2.02 -5.49 4.66
CA ALA A 653 1.42 -5.36 5.97
C ALA A 653 0.01 -5.95 5.94
N LEU A 654 -0.27 -6.84 6.89
CA LEU A 654 -1.61 -7.37 7.11
C LEU A 654 -2.33 -6.43 8.07
N ALA A 655 -3.45 -5.88 7.64
CA ALA A 655 -4.26 -4.97 8.44
C ALA A 655 -4.74 -5.62 9.74
N ASN A 656 -4.92 -6.95 9.70
CA ASN A 656 -5.56 -7.74 10.73
C ASN A 656 -4.65 -8.88 11.14
N ASP A 657 -4.87 -9.38 12.34
CA ASP A 657 -4.04 -10.44 12.95
C ASP A 657 -4.39 -11.84 12.43
N ASP A 658 -5.01 -11.94 11.25
CA ASP A 658 -5.48 -13.18 10.63
C ASP A 658 -4.37 -13.81 9.76
N LEU A 659 -3.84 -14.96 10.19
CA LEU A 659 -2.78 -15.68 9.48
C LEU A 659 -3.23 -16.23 8.12
N HIS A 660 -4.53 -16.44 7.87
CA HIS A 660 -5.01 -16.89 6.56
C HIS A 660 -4.63 -15.91 5.45
N ARG A 661 -4.44 -14.63 5.78
CA ARG A 661 -3.99 -13.61 4.82
C ARG A 661 -2.62 -13.88 4.24
N LEU A 662 -1.77 -14.68 4.89
CA LEU A 662 -0.48 -15.10 4.33
C LEU A 662 -0.66 -15.96 3.06
N LEU A 663 -1.68 -16.81 3.04
CA LEU A 663 -2.05 -17.62 1.88
C LEU A 663 -2.49 -16.72 0.73
N ASP A 664 -3.36 -15.74 1.06
CA ASP A 664 -3.86 -14.73 0.15
C ASP A 664 -2.72 -13.92 -0.52
N VAL A 665 -1.69 -13.50 0.24
CA VAL A 665 -0.57 -12.72 -0.30
C VAL A 665 0.13 -13.49 -1.42
N ARG A 666 0.45 -14.76 -1.15
CA ARG A 666 1.20 -15.61 -2.08
C ARG A 666 0.38 -16.00 -3.30
N ASP A 667 -0.90 -16.36 -3.10
CA ASP A 667 -1.79 -16.69 -4.23
C ASP A 667 -2.04 -15.47 -5.13
N LEU A 668 -2.28 -14.30 -4.54
CA LEU A 668 -2.47 -13.07 -5.30
C LEU A 668 -1.21 -12.69 -6.09
N GLY A 669 -0.02 -12.86 -5.50
CA GLY A 669 1.27 -12.65 -6.15
C GLY A 669 1.50 -13.59 -7.33
N SER A 670 1.30 -14.89 -7.12
CA SER A 670 1.49 -15.92 -8.15
C SER A 670 0.49 -15.72 -9.30
N ARG A 671 -0.78 -15.46 -8.97
CA ARG A 671 -1.86 -15.23 -9.94
C ARG A 671 -1.63 -13.96 -10.75
N ALA A 672 -1.12 -12.89 -10.14
CA ALA A 672 -0.77 -11.68 -10.86
C ALA A 672 0.31 -11.95 -11.92
N VAL A 673 1.36 -12.69 -11.57
CA VAL A 673 2.43 -13.07 -12.50
C VAL A 673 1.90 -13.95 -13.64
N ASP A 674 1.00 -14.89 -13.35
CA ASP A 674 0.39 -15.74 -14.37
C ASP A 674 -0.45 -14.94 -15.35
N VAL A 675 -1.26 -13.99 -14.87
CA VAL A 675 -2.03 -13.08 -15.74
C VAL A 675 -1.10 -12.24 -16.63
N ILE A 676 0.04 -11.79 -16.10
CA ILE A 676 1.04 -11.05 -16.88
C ILE A 676 1.63 -11.94 -17.98
N ARG A 677 1.97 -13.20 -17.66
CA ARG A 677 2.50 -14.17 -18.62
C ARG A 677 1.48 -14.51 -19.71
N GLU A 678 0.21 -14.72 -19.34
CA GLU A 678 -0.88 -14.90 -20.30
C GLU A 678 -1.01 -13.70 -21.23
N ASN A 679 -0.99 -12.48 -20.69
CA ASN A 679 -1.10 -11.25 -21.46
C ASN A 679 0.07 -11.06 -22.43
N TYR A 680 1.29 -11.40 -22.00
CA TYR A 680 2.47 -11.42 -22.87
C TYR A 680 2.31 -12.45 -23.98
N GLY A 681 1.92 -13.69 -23.63
CA GLY A 681 1.69 -14.76 -24.60
C GLY A 681 0.66 -14.39 -25.65
N MET A 682 -0.50 -13.87 -25.23
CA MET A 682 -1.55 -13.40 -26.12
C MET A 682 -1.07 -12.26 -27.03
N SER A 683 -0.40 -11.24 -26.46
CA SER A 683 0.09 -10.09 -27.23
C SER A 683 1.12 -10.48 -28.28
N ILE A 684 2.08 -11.33 -27.90
CA ILE A 684 3.13 -11.83 -28.79
C ILE A 684 2.51 -12.70 -29.89
N ALA A 685 1.56 -13.57 -29.57
CA ALA A 685 0.89 -14.43 -30.54
C ALA A 685 0.11 -13.61 -31.59
N VAL A 686 -0.67 -12.61 -31.15
CA VAL A 686 -1.42 -11.72 -32.06
C VAL A 686 -0.48 -10.93 -32.97
N ASN A 687 0.60 -10.37 -32.42
CA ASN A 687 1.58 -9.62 -33.22
C ASN A 687 2.32 -10.54 -34.20
N ALA A 688 2.73 -11.73 -33.80
CA ALA A 688 3.40 -12.70 -34.66
C ALA A 688 2.49 -13.16 -35.82
N ALA A 689 1.25 -13.52 -35.53
CA ALA A 689 0.27 -13.88 -36.55
C ALA A 689 0.00 -12.71 -37.50
N GLY A 690 -0.19 -11.51 -36.95
CA GLY A 690 -0.41 -10.29 -37.74
C GLY A 690 0.77 -9.93 -38.63
N LEU A 691 2.01 -10.14 -38.18
CA LEU A 691 3.23 -9.97 -38.99
C LEU A 691 3.29 -10.97 -40.14
N LEU A 692 2.99 -12.26 -39.90
CA LEU A 692 2.99 -13.27 -40.96
C LEU A 692 1.93 -12.98 -42.03
N ILE A 693 0.71 -12.66 -41.61
CA ILE A 693 -0.41 -12.31 -42.52
C ILE A 693 -0.10 -10.99 -43.25
N GLY A 694 0.50 -10.02 -42.56
CA GLY A 694 0.92 -8.74 -43.12
C GLY A 694 2.01 -8.87 -44.18
N ALA A 695 3.02 -9.70 -43.93
CA ALA A 695 4.07 -10.02 -44.90
C ALA A 695 3.47 -10.67 -46.17
N GLY A 696 2.50 -11.57 -45.99
CA GLY A 696 1.74 -12.18 -47.09
C GLY A 696 0.85 -11.21 -47.88
N GLY A 697 0.67 -9.96 -47.42
CA GLY A 697 -0.15 -8.94 -48.07
C GLY A 697 -1.66 -9.06 -47.81
N ALA A 698 -2.07 -9.96 -46.93
CA ALA A 698 -3.48 -10.18 -46.58
C ALA A 698 -4.00 -9.22 -45.49
N LEU A 699 -3.13 -8.43 -44.87
CA LEU A 699 -3.49 -7.46 -43.83
C LEU A 699 -3.34 -6.01 -44.34
N SER A 700 -4.41 -5.22 -44.20
CA SER A 700 -4.38 -3.79 -44.50
C SER A 700 -3.87 -2.98 -43.29
N PRO A 701 -3.32 -1.76 -43.49
CA PRO A 701 -2.88 -0.90 -42.38
C PRO A 701 -3.99 -0.58 -41.37
N VAL A 702 -5.22 -0.41 -41.85
CA VAL A 702 -6.40 -0.16 -41.00
C VAL A 702 -6.74 -1.40 -40.17
N LEU A 703 -6.73 -2.60 -40.77
CA LEU A 703 -6.97 -3.84 -40.04
C LEU A 703 -5.86 -4.12 -39.01
N ALA A 704 -4.61 -3.81 -39.32
CA ALA A 704 -3.51 -3.89 -38.37
C ALA A 704 -3.72 -2.97 -37.16
N ALA A 705 -4.15 -1.72 -37.38
CA ALA A 705 -4.47 -0.79 -36.29
C ALA A 705 -5.66 -1.27 -35.43
N ILE A 706 -6.70 -1.85 -36.04
CA ILE A 706 -7.84 -2.44 -35.31
C ILE A 706 -7.38 -3.63 -34.45
N LEU A 707 -6.62 -4.56 -35.05
CA LEU A 707 -6.12 -5.76 -34.35
C LEU A 707 -5.21 -5.39 -33.18
N HIS A 708 -4.34 -4.39 -33.38
CA HIS A 708 -3.49 -3.84 -32.33
C HIS A 708 -4.29 -3.30 -31.14
N ASN A 709 -5.30 -2.45 -31.40
CA ASN A 709 -6.15 -1.89 -30.35
C ASN A 709 -6.97 -2.97 -29.64
N ALA A 710 -7.53 -3.92 -30.39
CA ALA A 710 -8.28 -5.03 -29.82
C ALA A 710 -7.43 -5.87 -28.87
N SER A 711 -6.18 -6.17 -29.24
CA SER A 711 -5.25 -6.91 -28.38
C SER A 711 -4.94 -6.15 -27.07
N SER A 712 -4.78 -4.83 -27.15
CA SER A 712 -4.52 -3.99 -25.97
C SER A 712 -5.71 -3.96 -25.02
N VAL A 713 -6.93 -3.82 -25.55
CA VAL A 713 -8.17 -3.86 -24.74
C VAL A 713 -8.35 -5.24 -24.10
N ALA A 714 -8.06 -6.32 -24.85
CA ALA A 714 -8.14 -7.69 -24.34
C ALA A 714 -7.18 -7.93 -23.16
N VAL A 715 -5.94 -7.43 -23.25
CA VAL A 715 -4.96 -7.48 -22.14
C VAL A 715 -5.48 -6.79 -20.90
N VAL A 716 -6.00 -5.57 -21.04
CA VAL A 716 -6.51 -4.81 -19.88
C VAL A 716 -7.73 -5.49 -19.27
N ALA A 717 -8.63 -6.02 -20.12
CA ALA A 717 -9.79 -6.78 -19.67
C ALA A 717 -9.36 -8.04 -18.90
N ASN A 718 -8.35 -8.77 -19.40
CA ASN A 718 -7.81 -9.94 -18.71
C ASN A 718 -7.17 -9.55 -17.37
N SER A 719 -6.36 -8.48 -17.31
CA SER A 719 -5.82 -7.94 -16.07
C SER A 719 -6.91 -7.56 -15.06
N SER A 720 -8.02 -6.97 -15.54
CA SER A 720 -9.13 -6.54 -14.67
C SER A 720 -9.81 -7.68 -13.90
N ARG A 721 -9.64 -8.95 -14.34
CA ARG A 721 -10.20 -10.12 -13.63
C ARG A 721 -9.62 -10.27 -12.21
N LEU A 722 -8.40 -9.77 -11.99
CA LEU A 722 -7.77 -9.76 -10.67
C LEU A 722 -8.50 -8.87 -9.65
N ILE A 723 -9.29 -7.88 -10.08
CA ILE A 723 -10.08 -7.01 -9.19
C ILE A 723 -11.17 -7.79 -8.46
N ARG A 724 -11.70 -8.85 -9.08
CA ARG A 724 -12.79 -9.70 -8.56
C ARG A 724 -12.34 -11.12 -8.25
N TYR A 725 -11.03 -11.37 -8.31
CA TYR A 725 -10.48 -12.68 -8.04
C TYR A 725 -10.80 -13.06 -6.59
N ARG A 726 -11.44 -14.22 -6.42
CA ARG A 726 -11.71 -14.83 -5.13
C ARG A 726 -10.50 -15.70 -4.81
N LEU A 727 -9.87 -15.39 -3.68
CA LEU A 727 -8.92 -16.27 -3.00
C LEU A 727 -9.82 -17.27 -2.27
N ASP A 728 -9.62 -18.55 -2.57
CA ASP A 728 -10.41 -19.65 -2.03
C ASP A 728 -9.89 -20.10 -0.66
#